data_AF-A0A917J185-F1
#
_entry.id   AF-A0A917J185-F1
#
_cell.length_a   1.000
_cell.length_b   1.000
_cell.length_c   1.000
_cell.angle_alpha   90.00
_cell.angle_beta   90.00
_cell.angle_gamma   90.00
#
_symmetry.space_group_name_H-M   'P 1'
#
loop_
_entity.id
_entity.type
_entity.pdbx_description
1 polymer ?
#
loop_
_entity_poly.entity_id
_entity_poly.type
_entity_poly.pdbx_seq_one_letter_code
_entity_poly.pdbx_strand_id
1 'polypeptide(L)'
;MFYPISTYRLQLNSSFTFADVKALIPYLHQAGITTIYASPITAAVAGSTHGYDVTDPHRINPEIGTQEDLREIAALLKAYGMSWLQDIVPNHMAFSADNLRLTDVLERGEYSPFYRYFDINWQHHTTQLRGKVLVPVLGATVEECVQRKELKLGWTKQGPVLHYFDSTYPLSMDSLELLLGDAAGKGLPGAIYRTGTLAQWQEAKRAWIQAVDTDAQQLQLVNSQLEAANNDEGLLTEIINKQWYTPSCWQQADTGMNYRRFFAVNALISLRMEDQEVFDDYHQLIADLYKEGLIQGVRIDHIDGLFDPLEYVTRLRALLGPDCYIIVEKILEYNEQLPEDWPIQGSSGYEFLAFTNQVLTNREGAEKIHQFYTSFTGTDQPYRQLVYRNKYSFLEKYLHGEWDTLAHELIEWQLLPPSFNTEKLRRALGVWMAAFPVYRIYPQSFPLREDELERIQQSLEFAVQQDPACWEELAEIRTLFAPGASEEQNERRMHFIRRLMQFTGPLAAKGVEDTTFYVYNPLISHNEVGDSPEQLGITIDTFHEKMQQRRKFSNYSLNATSTHDTKRGEDARLRINVLSELPDEWIQKVQEWEEVNKPLLTVADDRKMPSANDRYFIYQSLIGSYPSDGLAGEEFRQRSEQFIIKALREAKTYTTYTEPDEEYEKACVRFMLGLLTHEPFLRTFVPFAQKVAGVAALYSLVQVIIKATAPGIPDIYQGCELWDTSYVDPDNRRAINYEWRNNLLQQINHRIANDRGTIFQWLAEHRYTGMEKLFVTTQILHFRRQHATLFNEGDYYPLAVAGSNSTAIAYVRHYKTEWAVVVLPVAIANGTPAGIQVQLTDEAPVEWQDIFTGLRYRNNNGVLELTGWQSRLPVLVLAPVVQQV
;
A
#
# COMPACT_ATOMS: atom_id res chain seq x y z
N MET A 1 -13.40 -17.83 17.60
CA MET A 1 -12.83 -16.90 16.61
C MET A 1 -11.44 -16.49 17.10
N PHE A 2 -10.43 -16.51 16.23
CA PHE A 2 -9.07 -16.10 16.56
C PHE A 2 -8.90 -14.58 16.40
N TYR A 3 -8.24 -13.93 17.35
CA TYR A 3 -7.84 -12.52 17.27
C TYR A 3 -6.36 -12.39 17.69
N PRO A 4 -5.49 -11.82 16.85
CA PRO A 4 -4.13 -11.50 17.25
C PRO A 4 -4.12 -10.55 18.46
N ILE A 5 -3.08 -10.60 19.29
CA ILE A 5 -2.85 -9.59 20.34
C ILE A 5 -1.96 -8.47 19.79
N SER A 6 -1.02 -8.83 18.92
CA SER A 6 -0.06 -7.97 18.24
C SER A 6 0.43 -8.66 16.97
N THR A 7 0.65 -7.89 15.91
CA THR A 7 1.17 -8.37 14.63
C THR A 7 2.56 -7.79 14.35
N TYR A 8 3.38 -8.54 13.63
CA TYR A 8 4.68 -8.09 13.13
C TYR A 8 4.80 -8.38 11.63
N ARG A 9 4.82 -7.34 10.80
CA ARG A 9 4.85 -7.48 9.34
C ARG A 9 6.25 -7.82 8.84
N LEU A 10 6.38 -8.95 8.14
CA LEU A 10 7.62 -9.42 7.49
C LEU A 10 7.51 -9.37 5.96
N GLN A 11 8.55 -8.85 5.31
CA GLN A 11 8.73 -8.85 3.87
C GLN A 11 9.61 -10.03 3.47
N LEU A 12 9.01 -11.06 2.87
CA LEU A 12 9.70 -12.28 2.44
C LEU A 12 10.17 -12.13 0.99
N ASN A 13 11.40 -12.56 0.73
CA ASN A 13 12.01 -12.62 -0.60
C ASN A 13 13.25 -13.53 -0.55
N SER A 14 13.98 -13.63 -1.66
CA SER A 14 15.20 -14.44 -1.75
C SER A 14 16.31 -14.08 -0.75
N SER A 15 16.29 -12.87 -0.18
CA SER A 15 17.25 -12.40 0.83
C SER A 15 16.73 -12.51 2.28
N PHE A 16 15.44 -12.84 2.47
CA PHE A 16 14.82 -13.05 3.78
C PHE A 16 13.73 -14.13 3.66
N THR A 17 14.13 -15.36 3.95
CA THR A 17 13.41 -16.61 3.62
C THR A 17 12.71 -17.21 4.84
N PHE A 18 11.99 -18.32 4.66
CA PHE A 18 11.44 -19.10 5.77
C PHE A 18 12.49 -19.57 6.78
N ALA A 19 13.73 -19.84 6.35
CA ALA A 19 14.81 -20.18 7.27
C ALA A 19 15.13 -19.00 8.22
N ASP A 20 15.14 -17.79 7.70
CA ASP A 20 15.38 -16.57 8.48
C ASP A 20 14.21 -16.28 9.43
N VAL A 21 12.97 -16.47 8.98
CA VAL A 21 11.78 -16.38 9.82
C VAL A 21 11.86 -17.35 11.00
N LYS A 22 12.23 -18.61 10.74
CA LYS A 22 12.39 -19.63 11.78
C LYS A 22 13.42 -19.22 12.84
N ALA A 23 14.54 -18.64 12.42
CA ALA A 23 15.57 -18.12 13.32
C ALA A 23 15.13 -16.87 14.09
N LEU A 24 14.20 -16.09 13.53
CA LEU A 24 13.71 -14.83 14.10
C LEU A 24 12.65 -15.01 15.18
N ILE A 25 11.86 -16.09 15.15
CA ILE A 25 10.74 -16.35 16.08
C ILE A 25 11.09 -16.14 17.57
N PRO A 26 12.23 -16.65 18.11
CA PRO A 26 12.57 -16.45 19.52
C PRO A 26 12.71 -14.97 19.90
N TYR A 27 13.28 -14.15 19.02
CA TYR A 27 13.41 -12.70 19.23
C TYR A 27 12.04 -12.02 19.22
N LEU A 28 11.17 -12.34 18.25
CA LEU A 28 9.83 -11.75 18.17
C LEU A 28 8.99 -12.08 19.41
N HIS A 29 9.03 -13.33 19.86
CA HIS A 29 8.38 -13.74 21.10
C HIS A 29 8.92 -12.96 22.31
N GLN A 30 10.25 -12.76 22.39
CA GLN A 30 10.88 -11.97 23.45
C GLN A 30 10.49 -10.49 23.37
N ALA A 31 10.27 -9.94 22.18
CA ALA A 31 9.76 -8.58 21.97
C ALA A 31 8.26 -8.41 22.28
N GLY A 32 7.54 -9.49 22.60
CA GLY A 32 6.10 -9.47 22.93
C GLY A 32 5.16 -9.60 21.73
N ILE A 33 5.69 -9.97 20.56
CA ILE A 33 4.89 -10.25 19.37
C ILE A 33 4.18 -11.59 19.53
N THR A 34 2.93 -11.64 19.06
CA THR A 34 2.10 -12.86 19.12
C THR A 34 1.73 -13.42 17.76
N THR A 35 1.78 -12.61 16.69
CA THR A 35 1.41 -13.06 15.34
C THR A 35 2.40 -12.53 14.31
N ILE A 36 2.94 -13.40 13.48
CA ILE A 36 3.66 -12.99 12.26
C ILE A 36 2.60 -12.59 11.23
N TYR A 37 2.74 -11.40 10.65
CA TYR A 37 2.00 -10.96 9.48
C TYR A 37 2.93 -11.05 8.28
N ALA A 38 2.80 -12.08 7.45
CA ALA A 38 3.71 -12.31 6.34
C ALA A 38 3.21 -11.67 5.04
N SER A 39 4.13 -11.14 4.24
CA SER A 39 3.90 -10.79 2.83
C SER A 39 3.41 -12.01 2.02
N PRO A 40 2.93 -11.83 0.76
CA PRO A 40 2.48 -12.93 -0.07
C PRO A 40 3.55 -14.03 -0.20
N ILE A 41 3.13 -15.29 -0.07
CA ILE A 41 4.02 -16.47 -0.09
C ILE A 41 3.84 -17.35 -1.34
N THR A 42 2.85 -17.07 -2.17
CA THR A 42 2.62 -17.79 -3.43
C THR A 42 3.72 -17.49 -4.44
N ALA A 43 3.95 -18.39 -5.39
CA ALA A 43 4.94 -18.20 -6.44
C ALA A 43 4.70 -16.88 -7.17
N ALA A 44 5.78 -16.12 -7.35
CA ALA A 44 5.81 -14.82 -7.99
C ALA A 44 6.83 -14.81 -9.12
N VAL A 45 6.98 -13.68 -9.81
CA VAL A 45 8.05 -13.51 -10.82
C VAL A 45 9.41 -13.74 -10.15
N ALA A 46 10.32 -14.41 -10.86
CA ALA A 46 11.67 -14.68 -10.34
C ALA A 46 12.39 -13.37 -9.95
N GLY A 47 13.02 -13.37 -8.78
CA GLY A 47 13.67 -12.19 -8.22
C GLY A 47 12.71 -11.15 -7.62
N SER A 48 11.40 -11.43 -7.54
CA SER A 48 10.44 -10.55 -6.87
C SER A 48 10.85 -10.29 -5.42
N THR A 49 10.83 -9.02 -5.03
CA THR A 49 11.19 -8.58 -3.67
C THR A 49 9.97 -8.46 -2.75
N HIS A 50 8.76 -8.70 -3.27
CA HIS A 50 7.51 -8.40 -2.58
C HIS A 50 6.40 -9.46 -2.72
N GLY A 51 6.38 -10.25 -3.79
CA GLY A 51 5.43 -11.36 -3.97
C GLY A 51 4.03 -11.01 -4.51
N TYR A 52 3.68 -9.72 -4.68
CA TYR A 52 2.38 -9.29 -5.26
C TYR A 52 2.18 -9.65 -6.74
N ASP A 53 3.25 -9.93 -7.46
CA ASP A 53 3.30 -10.34 -8.86
C ASP A 53 3.18 -11.87 -9.00
N VAL A 54 2.04 -12.41 -8.54
CA VAL A 54 1.77 -13.85 -8.47
C VAL A 54 1.79 -14.52 -9.85
N THR A 55 2.57 -15.58 -10.00
CA THR A 55 2.66 -16.41 -11.21
C THR A 55 1.91 -17.73 -11.07
N ASP A 56 1.87 -18.31 -9.86
CA ASP A 56 1.10 -19.51 -9.56
C ASP A 56 0.54 -19.49 -8.12
N PRO A 57 -0.80 -19.37 -7.94
CA PRO A 57 -1.43 -19.36 -6.62
C PRO A 57 -1.42 -20.73 -5.92
N HIS A 58 -1.05 -21.81 -6.63
CA HIS A 58 -1.06 -23.18 -6.09
C HIS A 58 0.25 -23.61 -5.44
N ARG A 59 1.27 -22.76 -5.48
CA ARG A 59 2.61 -23.14 -5.06
C ARG A 59 3.23 -22.07 -4.17
N ILE A 60 3.91 -22.49 -3.10
CA ILE A 60 4.81 -21.62 -2.33
C ILE A 60 5.94 -21.13 -3.22
N ASN A 61 6.31 -19.86 -3.11
CA ASN A 61 7.41 -19.29 -3.86
C ASN A 61 8.72 -20.05 -3.56
N PRO A 62 9.35 -20.68 -4.58
CA PRO A 62 10.54 -21.47 -4.36
C PRO A 62 11.76 -20.66 -3.89
N GLU A 63 11.76 -19.33 -4.07
CA GLU A 63 12.83 -18.45 -3.60
C GLU A 63 12.75 -18.16 -2.09
N ILE A 64 11.58 -18.34 -1.45
CA ILE A 64 11.42 -18.11 -0.01
C ILE A 64 11.46 -19.41 0.80
N GLY A 65 11.13 -20.55 0.20
CA GLY A 65 11.15 -21.86 0.86
C GLY A 65 10.12 -22.85 0.30
N THR A 66 9.75 -23.82 1.14
CA THR A 66 8.81 -24.89 0.80
C THR A 66 7.62 -24.93 1.75
N GLN A 67 6.57 -25.66 1.38
CA GLN A 67 5.43 -25.91 2.28
C GLN A 67 5.85 -26.69 3.54
N GLU A 68 6.90 -27.53 3.46
CA GLU A 68 7.41 -28.25 4.64
C GLU A 68 8.11 -27.29 5.62
N ASP A 69 8.88 -26.32 5.11
CA ASP A 69 9.46 -25.27 5.96
C ASP A 69 8.35 -24.49 6.70
N LEU A 70 7.22 -24.23 6.04
CA LEU A 70 6.06 -23.59 6.67
C LEU A 70 5.42 -24.47 7.75
N ARG A 71 5.39 -25.81 7.58
CA ARG A 71 4.95 -26.74 8.64
C ARG A 71 5.88 -26.68 9.86
N GLU A 72 7.18 -26.63 9.64
CA GLU A 72 8.16 -26.48 10.73
C GLU A 72 8.00 -25.14 11.46
N ILE A 73 7.79 -24.06 10.72
CA ILE A 73 7.50 -22.73 11.28
C ILE A 73 6.21 -22.78 12.10
N ALA A 74 5.12 -23.34 11.58
CA ALA A 74 3.84 -23.43 12.29
C ALA A 74 3.98 -24.24 13.59
N ALA A 75 4.73 -25.35 13.58
CA ALA A 75 5.03 -26.11 14.79
C ALA A 75 5.82 -25.29 15.81
N LEU A 76 6.80 -24.50 15.36
CA LEU A 76 7.59 -23.62 16.22
C LEU A 76 6.74 -22.48 16.80
N LEU A 77 5.92 -21.82 15.97
CA LEU A 77 4.99 -20.77 16.42
C LEU A 77 4.06 -21.31 17.50
N LYS A 78 3.48 -22.51 17.30
CA LYS A 78 2.65 -23.18 18.30
C LYS A 78 3.40 -23.40 19.62
N ALA A 79 4.69 -23.79 19.57
CA ALA A 79 5.52 -23.96 20.77
C ALA A 79 5.75 -22.64 21.54
N TYR A 80 5.75 -21.50 20.84
CA TYR A 80 5.84 -20.17 21.43
C TYR A 80 4.48 -19.51 21.71
N GLY A 81 3.36 -20.19 21.45
CA GLY A 81 2.02 -19.61 21.56
C GLY A 81 1.79 -18.45 20.57
N MET A 82 2.46 -18.48 19.43
CA MET A 82 2.35 -17.49 18.35
C MET A 82 1.50 -18.03 17.19
N SER A 83 1.13 -17.13 16.27
CA SER A 83 0.27 -17.43 15.12
C SER A 83 0.78 -16.78 13.84
N TRP A 84 0.12 -17.06 12.71
CA TRP A 84 0.44 -16.55 11.39
C TRP A 84 -0.79 -15.94 10.70
N LEU A 85 -0.63 -14.70 10.24
CA LEU A 85 -1.55 -13.93 9.40
C LEU A 85 -0.94 -13.81 8.00
N GLN A 86 -1.63 -14.33 6.97
CA GLN A 86 -1.11 -14.40 5.61
C GLN A 86 -1.69 -13.31 4.71
N ASP A 87 -0.84 -12.53 4.05
CA ASP A 87 -1.26 -11.64 2.96
C ASP A 87 -1.62 -12.43 1.68
N ILE A 88 -2.72 -12.09 1.02
CA ILE A 88 -3.22 -12.74 -0.21
C ILE A 88 -3.60 -11.71 -1.27
N VAL A 89 -3.44 -12.05 -2.56
CA VAL A 89 -3.51 -11.08 -3.68
C VAL A 89 -4.61 -11.42 -4.70
N PRO A 90 -5.90 -11.35 -4.33
CA PRO A 90 -6.98 -11.89 -5.17
C PRO A 90 -7.31 -11.03 -6.39
N ASN A 91 -6.86 -9.77 -6.45
CA ASN A 91 -7.26 -8.89 -7.56
C ASN A 91 -6.55 -9.23 -8.86
N HIS A 92 -5.30 -9.69 -8.82
CA HIS A 92 -4.43 -9.72 -10.01
C HIS A 92 -3.34 -10.79 -9.93
N MET A 93 -2.73 -11.06 -11.09
CA MET A 93 -1.55 -11.91 -11.26
C MET A 93 -0.55 -11.21 -12.20
N ALA A 94 0.68 -11.71 -12.23
CA ALA A 94 1.71 -11.23 -13.15
C ALA A 94 1.33 -11.47 -14.62
N PHE A 95 1.49 -10.44 -15.45
CA PHE A 95 1.55 -10.53 -16.89
C PHE A 95 2.97 -10.96 -17.29
N SER A 96 3.24 -12.26 -17.18
CA SER A 96 4.56 -12.85 -17.40
C SER A 96 4.43 -14.21 -18.10
N ALA A 97 5.47 -14.62 -18.82
CA ALA A 97 5.59 -15.96 -19.39
C ALA A 97 5.60 -17.06 -18.30
N ASP A 98 5.97 -16.72 -17.06
CA ASP A 98 5.92 -17.62 -15.91
C ASP A 98 4.50 -17.90 -15.42
N ASN A 99 3.52 -17.06 -15.79
CA ASN A 99 2.12 -17.28 -15.49
C ASN A 99 1.53 -18.23 -16.52
N LEU A 100 1.61 -19.54 -16.23
CA LEU A 100 1.16 -20.59 -17.16
C LEU A 100 -0.33 -20.51 -17.53
N ARG A 101 -1.17 -19.92 -16.67
CA ARG A 101 -2.59 -19.68 -16.98
C ARG A 101 -2.72 -18.64 -18.09
N LEU A 102 -2.00 -17.51 -17.97
CA LEU A 102 -1.96 -16.48 -19.00
C LEU A 102 -1.29 -17.00 -20.28
N THR A 103 -0.18 -17.72 -20.18
CA THR A 103 0.50 -18.29 -21.36
C THR A 103 -0.42 -19.23 -22.14
N ASP A 104 -1.24 -20.05 -21.46
CA ASP A 104 -2.23 -20.90 -22.14
C ASP A 104 -3.34 -20.06 -22.82
N VAL A 105 -3.76 -18.93 -22.23
CA VAL A 105 -4.69 -17.97 -22.89
C VAL A 105 -4.06 -17.36 -24.14
N LEU A 106 -2.80 -16.91 -24.07
CA LEU A 106 -2.09 -16.33 -25.21
C LEU A 106 -1.84 -17.37 -26.32
N GLU A 107 -1.66 -18.65 -25.96
CA GLU A 107 -1.45 -19.73 -26.91
C GLU A 107 -2.76 -20.20 -27.55
N ARG A 108 -3.83 -20.34 -26.76
CA ARG A 108 -5.03 -21.10 -27.14
C ARG A 108 -6.30 -20.27 -27.28
N GLY A 109 -6.30 -19.01 -26.82
CA GLY A 109 -7.47 -18.14 -26.84
C GLY A 109 -8.70 -18.81 -26.24
N GLU A 110 -9.80 -18.85 -26.99
CA GLU A 110 -11.09 -19.42 -26.56
C GLU A 110 -11.05 -20.91 -26.19
N TYR A 111 -10.02 -21.64 -26.63
CA TYR A 111 -9.83 -23.06 -26.28
C TYR A 111 -9.15 -23.25 -24.92
N SER A 112 -8.62 -22.19 -24.30
CA SER A 112 -8.05 -22.24 -22.96
C SER A 112 -9.15 -22.38 -21.90
N PRO A 113 -9.01 -23.26 -20.89
CA PRO A 113 -9.92 -23.25 -19.74
C PRO A 113 -9.81 -21.94 -18.94
N PHE A 114 -8.74 -21.16 -19.14
CA PHE A 114 -8.51 -19.89 -18.46
C PHE A 114 -8.99 -18.67 -19.27
N TYR A 115 -9.72 -18.87 -20.38
CA TYR A 115 -10.21 -17.78 -21.24
C TYR A 115 -11.04 -16.72 -20.49
N ARG A 116 -11.75 -17.15 -19.44
CA ARG A 116 -12.56 -16.29 -18.56
C ARG A 116 -11.92 -15.99 -17.21
N TYR A 117 -10.70 -16.46 -16.97
CA TYR A 117 -10.00 -16.32 -15.69
C TYR A 117 -9.56 -14.89 -15.43
N PHE A 118 -9.11 -14.22 -16.50
CA PHE A 118 -8.68 -12.83 -16.49
C PHE A 118 -9.77 -11.91 -17.01
N ASP A 119 -9.72 -10.66 -16.57
CA ASP A 119 -10.65 -9.61 -16.95
C ASP A 119 -10.24 -8.97 -18.29
N ILE A 120 -10.55 -9.69 -19.37
CA ILE A 120 -10.23 -9.31 -20.76
C ILE A 120 -11.51 -8.92 -21.50
N ASN A 121 -11.52 -7.74 -22.10
CA ASN A 121 -12.54 -7.31 -23.05
C ASN A 121 -12.30 -7.94 -24.43
N TRP A 122 -12.79 -9.17 -24.59
CA TRP A 122 -12.70 -9.93 -25.85
C TRP A 122 -13.51 -9.31 -27.00
N GLN A 123 -14.49 -8.45 -26.71
CA GLN A 123 -15.34 -7.76 -27.69
C GLN A 123 -14.96 -6.29 -27.81
N HIS A 124 -13.66 -5.99 -27.77
CA HIS A 124 -13.16 -4.62 -27.85
C HIS A 124 -13.72 -3.87 -29.08
N HIS A 125 -14.04 -2.59 -28.89
CA HIS A 125 -14.66 -1.76 -29.93
C HIS A 125 -13.75 -1.62 -31.17
N THR A 126 -12.42 -1.59 -30.97
CA THR A 126 -11.42 -1.66 -32.05
C THR A 126 -11.35 -3.04 -32.69
N THR A 127 -11.54 -3.13 -34.01
CA THR A 127 -11.58 -4.39 -34.76
C THR A 127 -10.29 -5.22 -34.66
N GLN A 128 -9.13 -4.59 -34.51
CA GLN A 128 -7.82 -5.28 -34.41
C GLN A 128 -7.65 -6.07 -33.10
N LEU A 129 -8.38 -5.72 -32.04
CA LEU A 129 -8.30 -6.37 -30.73
C LEU A 129 -9.46 -7.33 -30.45
N ARG A 130 -10.42 -7.46 -31.36
CA ARG A 130 -11.52 -8.42 -31.21
C ARG A 130 -10.99 -9.84 -31.19
N GLY A 131 -11.34 -10.57 -30.14
CA GLY A 131 -10.87 -11.94 -29.92
C GLY A 131 -9.38 -12.06 -29.59
N LYS A 132 -8.68 -10.96 -29.27
CA LYS A 132 -7.24 -10.96 -28.97
C LYS A 132 -6.92 -10.28 -27.66
N VAL A 133 -5.75 -10.57 -27.08
CA VAL A 133 -5.18 -9.89 -25.92
C VAL A 133 -4.11 -8.90 -26.36
N LEU A 134 -4.16 -7.64 -25.89
CA LEU A 134 -3.06 -6.68 -26.12
C LEU A 134 -1.81 -7.10 -25.32
N VAL A 135 -0.63 -7.07 -25.94
CA VAL A 135 0.67 -7.35 -25.29
C VAL A 135 1.57 -6.11 -25.45
N PRO A 136 1.44 -5.10 -24.56
CA PRO A 136 2.11 -3.81 -24.69
C PRO A 136 3.53 -3.82 -24.12
N VAL A 137 4.45 -4.46 -24.84
CA VAL A 137 5.83 -4.73 -24.38
C VAL A 137 6.91 -4.22 -25.32
N LEU A 138 6.55 -3.85 -26.55
CA LEU A 138 7.50 -3.41 -27.57
C LEU A 138 7.95 -1.97 -27.31
N GLY A 139 9.17 -1.64 -27.71
CA GLY A 139 9.70 -0.27 -27.66
C GLY A 139 9.32 0.59 -28.87
N ALA A 140 8.72 -0.02 -29.90
CA ALA A 140 8.38 0.57 -31.18
C ALA A 140 7.14 -0.13 -31.79
N THR A 141 6.72 0.23 -33.01
CA THR A 141 5.61 -0.51 -33.67
C THR A 141 6.04 -1.92 -34.07
N VAL A 142 5.06 -2.80 -34.33
CA VAL A 142 5.34 -4.18 -34.78
C VAL A 142 6.17 -4.17 -36.07
N GLU A 143 5.81 -3.31 -37.02
CA GLU A 143 6.50 -3.18 -38.30
C GLU A 143 7.95 -2.75 -38.12
N GLU A 144 8.21 -1.77 -37.25
CA GLU A 144 9.57 -1.32 -36.94
C GLU A 144 10.38 -2.41 -36.24
N CYS A 145 9.80 -3.10 -35.26
CA CYS A 145 10.47 -4.21 -34.56
C CYS A 145 10.78 -5.38 -35.51
N VAL A 146 9.91 -5.68 -36.47
CA VAL A 146 10.15 -6.69 -37.51
C VAL A 146 11.31 -6.26 -38.42
N GLN A 147 11.29 -5.02 -38.94
CA GLN A 147 12.36 -4.48 -39.80
C GLN A 147 13.72 -4.43 -39.09
N ARG A 148 13.73 -4.09 -37.80
CA ARG A 148 14.93 -4.07 -36.96
C ARG A 148 15.39 -5.46 -36.52
N LYS A 149 14.64 -6.51 -36.87
CA LYS A 149 14.87 -7.89 -36.41
C LYS A 149 14.93 -7.98 -34.88
N GLU A 150 14.08 -7.23 -34.19
CA GLU A 150 13.89 -7.31 -32.73
C GLU A 150 12.84 -8.38 -32.38
N LEU A 151 11.84 -8.56 -33.26
CA LEU A 151 10.90 -9.67 -33.21
C LEU A 151 11.39 -10.83 -34.06
N LYS A 152 11.48 -12.03 -33.47
CA LYS A 152 11.93 -13.25 -34.17
C LYS A 152 11.22 -14.49 -33.66
N LEU A 153 10.97 -15.44 -34.54
CA LEU A 153 10.57 -16.79 -34.17
C LEU A 153 11.81 -17.58 -33.71
N GLY A 154 11.62 -18.45 -32.72
CA GLY A 154 12.68 -19.31 -32.19
C GLY A 154 12.12 -20.62 -31.65
N TRP A 155 13.02 -21.56 -31.36
CA TRP A 155 12.69 -22.85 -30.75
C TRP A 155 13.23 -22.91 -29.31
N THR A 156 12.37 -23.22 -28.35
CA THR A 156 12.72 -23.40 -26.95
C THR A 156 12.35 -24.81 -26.48
N LYS A 157 12.68 -25.14 -25.22
CA LYS A 157 12.21 -26.38 -24.58
C LYS A 157 10.68 -26.46 -24.45
N GLN A 158 9.99 -25.34 -24.61
CA GLN A 158 8.52 -25.25 -24.61
C GLN A 158 7.94 -25.24 -26.04
N GLY A 159 8.77 -25.44 -27.06
CA GLY A 159 8.41 -25.42 -28.48
C GLY A 159 8.68 -24.07 -29.16
N PRO A 160 8.07 -23.84 -30.33
CA PRO A 160 8.18 -22.57 -31.05
C PRO A 160 7.60 -21.40 -30.29
N VAL A 161 8.29 -20.26 -30.33
CA VAL A 161 7.89 -19.01 -29.66
C VAL A 161 8.21 -17.79 -30.52
N LEU A 162 7.55 -16.68 -30.24
CA LEU A 162 7.94 -15.35 -30.67
C LEU A 162 8.82 -14.70 -29.59
N HIS A 163 10.04 -14.33 -29.95
CA HIS A 163 10.99 -13.58 -29.13
C HIS A 163 10.85 -12.09 -29.35
N TYR A 164 10.91 -11.34 -28.25
CA TYR A 164 11.25 -9.93 -28.23
C TYR A 164 12.34 -9.73 -27.17
N PHE A 165 13.59 -9.61 -27.62
CA PHE A 165 14.77 -9.73 -26.73
C PHE A 165 14.69 -10.99 -25.86
N ASP A 166 14.69 -10.84 -24.54
CA ASP A 166 14.64 -11.94 -23.57
C ASP A 166 13.21 -12.46 -23.31
N SER A 167 12.19 -11.73 -23.75
CA SER A 167 10.79 -12.14 -23.58
C SER A 167 10.35 -13.14 -24.63
N THR A 168 9.57 -14.14 -24.24
CA THR A 168 9.04 -15.18 -25.14
C THR A 168 7.53 -15.28 -25.05
N TYR A 169 6.87 -15.39 -26.20
CA TYR A 169 5.42 -15.55 -26.31
C TYR A 169 5.08 -16.81 -27.12
N PRO A 170 4.07 -17.60 -26.72
CA PRO A 170 3.73 -18.84 -27.43
C PRO A 170 3.18 -18.53 -28.84
N LEU A 171 3.28 -19.49 -29.75
CA LEU A 171 2.63 -19.42 -31.06
C LEU A 171 1.29 -20.17 -31.04
N SER A 172 0.26 -19.59 -31.65
CA SER A 172 -1.04 -20.24 -31.84
C SER A 172 -0.93 -21.44 -32.79
N MET A 173 -1.86 -22.39 -32.69
CA MET A 173 -1.89 -23.55 -33.59
C MET A 173 -2.03 -23.14 -35.06
N ASP A 174 -2.83 -22.11 -35.36
CA ASP A 174 -3.04 -21.65 -36.73
C ASP A 174 -1.74 -21.06 -37.33
N SER A 175 -0.91 -20.43 -36.49
CA SER A 175 0.42 -19.97 -36.89
C SER A 175 1.41 -21.11 -37.07
N LEU A 176 1.34 -22.16 -36.24
CA LEU A 176 2.16 -23.36 -36.41
C LEU A 176 1.79 -24.12 -37.68
N GLU A 177 0.49 -24.25 -37.98
CA GLU A 177 -0.02 -24.89 -39.21
C GLU A 177 0.45 -24.11 -40.45
N LEU A 178 0.46 -22.77 -40.41
CA LEU A 178 1.02 -21.91 -41.48
C LEU A 178 2.55 -22.07 -41.61
N LEU A 179 3.27 -22.00 -40.50
CA LEU A 179 4.74 -21.95 -40.48
C LEU A 179 5.37 -23.30 -40.82
N LEU A 180 4.85 -24.38 -40.24
CA LEU A 180 5.51 -25.68 -40.29
C LEU A 180 4.90 -26.60 -41.34
N GLY A 181 3.59 -26.55 -41.63
CA GLY A 181 2.96 -27.43 -42.62
C GLY A 181 3.43 -28.90 -42.51
N ASP A 182 3.98 -29.44 -43.61
CA ASP A 182 4.56 -30.79 -43.68
C ASP A 182 5.89 -30.93 -42.91
N ALA A 183 6.59 -29.84 -42.63
CA ALA A 183 7.82 -29.79 -41.84
C ALA A 183 7.58 -29.97 -40.33
N ALA A 184 6.34 -30.21 -39.87
CA ALA A 184 6.03 -30.52 -38.48
C ALA A 184 6.38 -31.96 -38.03
N GLY A 185 6.82 -32.83 -38.95
CA GLY A 185 7.24 -34.21 -38.65
C GLY A 185 6.06 -35.17 -38.58
N LYS A 186 5.80 -35.77 -37.41
CA LYS A 186 4.66 -36.71 -37.20
C LYS A 186 3.27 -36.03 -37.15
N GLY A 187 3.18 -34.76 -37.53
CA GLY A 187 1.97 -33.95 -37.52
C GLY A 187 1.80 -33.12 -36.25
N LEU A 188 1.31 -31.89 -36.39
CA LEU A 188 0.98 -31.01 -35.26
C LEU A 188 -0.20 -31.58 -34.45
N PRO A 189 -0.22 -31.40 -33.10
CA PRO A 189 -1.32 -31.84 -32.25
C PRO A 189 -2.59 -30.96 -32.35
N GLY A 190 -2.96 -30.49 -33.55
CA GLY A 190 -4.01 -29.50 -33.78
C GLY A 190 -5.43 -29.98 -33.43
N ALA A 191 -5.72 -31.28 -33.48
CA ALA A 191 -7.02 -31.81 -33.03
C ALA A 191 -7.17 -31.73 -31.50
N ILE A 192 -6.10 -32.09 -30.77
CA ILE A 192 -6.08 -32.05 -29.30
C ILE A 192 -6.08 -30.61 -28.80
N TYR A 193 -5.40 -29.69 -29.50
CA TYR A 193 -5.43 -28.26 -29.18
C TYR A 193 -6.87 -27.70 -29.10
N ARG A 194 -7.72 -28.07 -30.07
CA ARG A 194 -9.09 -27.53 -30.21
C ARG A 194 -10.14 -28.25 -29.37
N THR A 195 -9.94 -29.55 -29.07
CA THR A 195 -11.00 -30.39 -28.44
C THR A 195 -10.57 -31.12 -27.17
N GLY A 196 -9.27 -31.17 -26.87
CA GLY A 196 -8.73 -31.86 -25.71
C GLY A 196 -8.78 -31.03 -24.43
N THR A 197 -8.68 -31.72 -23.29
CA THR A 197 -8.46 -31.07 -22.00
C THR A 197 -7.07 -30.43 -21.93
N LEU A 198 -6.87 -29.50 -20.99
CA LEU A 198 -5.56 -28.88 -20.78
C LEU A 198 -4.45 -29.93 -20.56
N ALA A 199 -4.72 -30.96 -19.76
CA ALA A 199 -3.76 -32.04 -19.52
C ALA A 199 -3.41 -32.82 -20.80
N GLN A 200 -4.42 -33.17 -21.61
CA GLN A 200 -4.20 -33.84 -22.90
C GLN A 200 -3.40 -32.96 -23.86
N TRP A 201 -3.71 -31.66 -23.91
CA TRP A 201 -2.96 -30.69 -24.70
C TRP A 201 -1.49 -30.62 -24.27
N GLN A 202 -1.22 -30.42 -22.97
CA GLN A 202 0.14 -30.33 -22.44
C GLN A 202 0.94 -31.62 -22.66
N GLU A 203 0.30 -32.79 -22.57
CA GLU A 203 0.92 -34.07 -22.90
C GLU A 203 1.25 -34.17 -24.39
N ALA A 204 0.29 -33.89 -25.26
CA ALA A 204 0.47 -33.96 -26.72
C ALA A 204 1.54 -32.96 -27.22
N LYS A 205 1.52 -31.72 -26.71
CA LYS A 205 2.52 -30.70 -27.00
C LYS A 205 3.92 -31.15 -26.56
N ARG A 206 4.08 -31.65 -25.34
CA ARG A 206 5.37 -32.17 -24.84
C ARG A 206 5.86 -33.35 -25.69
N ALA A 207 4.99 -34.30 -26.02
CA ALA A 207 5.34 -35.44 -26.85
C ALA A 207 5.79 -35.02 -28.26
N TRP A 208 5.12 -34.03 -28.84
CA TRP A 208 5.51 -33.45 -30.14
C TRP A 208 6.87 -32.75 -30.07
N ILE A 209 7.08 -31.86 -29.10
CA ILE A 209 8.36 -31.17 -28.89
C ILE A 209 9.49 -32.18 -28.70
N GLN A 210 9.29 -33.18 -27.85
CA GLN A 210 10.28 -34.23 -27.61
C GLN A 210 10.59 -35.04 -28.89
N ALA A 211 9.59 -35.32 -29.72
CA ALA A 211 9.79 -36.01 -30.99
C ALA A 211 10.62 -35.18 -31.97
N VAL A 212 10.44 -33.85 -31.99
CA VAL A 212 11.28 -32.93 -32.79
C VAL A 212 12.69 -32.83 -32.20
N ASP A 213 12.83 -32.61 -30.89
CA ASP A 213 14.12 -32.44 -30.21
C ASP A 213 15.04 -33.67 -30.32
N THR A 214 14.45 -34.87 -30.34
CA THR A 214 15.22 -36.13 -30.41
C THR A 214 15.61 -36.53 -31.83
N ASP A 215 15.05 -35.89 -32.85
CA ASP A 215 15.38 -36.10 -34.26
C ASP A 215 16.12 -34.88 -34.81
N ALA A 216 17.45 -34.98 -34.94
CA ALA A 216 18.29 -33.88 -35.39
C ALA A 216 17.94 -33.36 -36.80
N GLN A 217 17.45 -34.23 -37.70
CA GLN A 217 17.03 -33.81 -39.04
C GLN A 217 15.74 -33.01 -38.96
N GLN A 218 14.80 -33.48 -38.12
CA GLN A 218 13.53 -32.80 -37.90
C GLN A 218 13.73 -31.43 -37.22
N LEU A 219 14.56 -31.35 -36.19
CA LEU A 219 14.90 -30.10 -35.53
C LEU A 219 15.59 -29.11 -36.48
N GLN A 220 16.50 -29.59 -37.34
CA GLN A 220 17.13 -28.75 -38.35
C GLN A 220 16.12 -28.22 -39.37
N LEU A 221 15.16 -29.04 -39.79
CA LEU A 221 14.10 -28.64 -40.70
C LEU A 221 13.21 -27.56 -40.07
N VAL A 222 12.76 -27.76 -38.82
CA VAL A 222 11.96 -26.76 -38.08
C VAL A 222 12.72 -25.44 -37.92
N ASN A 223 13.98 -25.49 -37.49
CA ASN A 223 14.82 -24.29 -37.38
C ASN A 223 15.02 -23.57 -38.72
N SER A 224 15.10 -24.31 -39.83
CA SER A 224 15.19 -23.69 -41.16
C SER A 224 13.91 -22.95 -41.56
N GLN A 225 12.73 -23.45 -41.17
CA GLN A 225 11.46 -22.77 -41.41
C GLN A 225 11.32 -21.51 -40.55
N LEU A 226 11.71 -21.60 -39.27
CA LEU A 226 11.75 -20.44 -38.37
C LEU A 226 12.66 -19.34 -38.93
N GLU A 227 13.86 -19.71 -39.39
CA GLU A 227 14.81 -18.75 -39.96
C GLU A 227 14.34 -18.20 -41.31
N ALA A 228 13.68 -19.00 -42.14
CA ALA A 228 13.07 -18.51 -43.39
C ALA A 228 11.99 -17.46 -43.09
N ALA A 229 11.10 -17.73 -42.13
CA ALA A 229 10.08 -16.77 -41.69
C ALA A 229 10.69 -15.51 -41.06
N ASN A 230 11.77 -15.63 -40.28
CA ASN A 230 12.50 -14.47 -39.73
C ASN A 230 13.12 -13.55 -40.80
N ASN A 231 13.33 -14.06 -42.01
CA ASN A 231 13.89 -13.30 -43.14
C ASN A 231 12.82 -12.86 -44.16
N ASP A 232 11.54 -13.15 -43.91
CA ASP A 232 10.39 -12.69 -44.70
C ASP A 232 9.46 -11.86 -43.81
N GLU A 233 9.58 -10.53 -43.93
CA GLU A 233 8.81 -9.57 -43.13
C GLU A 233 7.29 -9.76 -43.29
N GLY A 234 6.84 -10.14 -44.50
CA GLY A 234 5.42 -10.37 -44.80
C GLY A 234 4.89 -11.61 -44.09
N LEU A 235 5.63 -12.72 -44.19
CA LEU A 235 5.28 -13.97 -43.51
C LEU A 235 5.33 -13.82 -41.98
N LEU A 236 6.37 -13.18 -41.44
CA LEU A 236 6.47 -12.94 -40.00
C LEU A 236 5.29 -12.09 -39.49
N THR A 237 4.92 -11.04 -40.23
CA THR A 237 3.75 -10.20 -39.90
C THR A 237 2.45 -11.00 -39.97
N GLU A 238 2.28 -11.88 -40.96
CA GLU A 238 1.12 -12.78 -41.03
C GLU A 238 1.05 -13.73 -39.84
N ILE A 239 2.19 -14.32 -39.44
CA ILE A 239 2.31 -15.18 -38.27
C ILE A 239 1.92 -14.43 -37.00
N ILE A 240 2.40 -13.20 -36.82
CA ILE A 240 2.03 -12.34 -35.68
C ILE A 240 0.53 -12.03 -35.70
N ASN A 241 -0.05 -11.77 -36.88
CA ASN A 241 -1.48 -11.48 -37.01
C ASN A 241 -2.40 -12.69 -36.77
N LYS A 242 -1.87 -13.92 -36.79
CA LYS A 242 -2.61 -15.16 -36.45
C LYS A 242 -2.55 -15.54 -34.97
N GLN A 243 -1.86 -14.76 -34.13
CA GLN A 243 -1.83 -14.98 -32.69
C GLN A 243 -3.17 -14.60 -32.03
N TRP A 244 -3.46 -15.21 -30.87
CA TRP A 244 -4.53 -14.78 -29.95
C TRP A 244 -4.18 -13.52 -29.15
N TYR A 245 -3.03 -12.94 -29.45
CA TYR A 245 -2.56 -11.70 -28.87
C TYR A 245 -2.01 -10.77 -29.95
N THR A 246 -1.90 -9.50 -29.60
CA THR A 246 -1.35 -8.45 -30.46
C THR A 246 -0.20 -7.78 -29.71
N PRO A 247 1.07 -8.09 -30.05
CA PRO A 247 2.21 -7.32 -29.57
C PRO A 247 2.06 -5.86 -29.96
N SER A 248 2.38 -4.94 -29.05
CA SER A 248 2.27 -3.51 -29.28
C SER A 248 3.34 -2.72 -28.56
N CYS A 249 3.57 -1.49 -29.02
CA CYS A 249 4.37 -0.52 -28.28
C CYS A 249 3.76 -0.34 -26.88
N TRP A 250 4.59 -0.32 -25.84
CA TRP A 250 4.15 -0.22 -24.44
C TRP A 250 3.24 1.00 -24.19
N GLN A 251 3.44 2.09 -24.93
CA GLN A 251 2.63 3.32 -24.85
C GLN A 251 1.19 3.13 -25.35
N GLN A 252 0.91 2.13 -26.20
CA GLN A 252 -0.46 1.85 -26.65
C GLN A 252 -1.36 1.35 -25.52
N ALA A 253 -0.78 0.88 -24.41
CA ALA A 253 -1.53 0.55 -23.21
C ALA A 253 -2.33 1.74 -22.67
N ASP A 254 -1.86 2.96 -22.85
CA ASP A 254 -2.54 4.13 -22.29
C ASP A 254 -3.85 4.46 -23.02
N THR A 255 -3.96 4.10 -24.31
CA THR A 255 -5.09 4.48 -25.18
C THR A 255 -5.93 3.32 -25.71
N GLY A 256 -5.43 2.08 -25.68
CA GLY A 256 -6.07 0.92 -26.31
C GLY A 256 -6.07 -0.35 -25.47
N MET A 257 -5.91 -0.24 -24.15
CA MET A 257 -5.90 -1.40 -23.26
C MET A 257 -7.22 -2.18 -23.31
N ASN A 258 -7.14 -3.50 -23.42
CA ASN A 258 -8.32 -4.37 -23.47
C ASN A 258 -8.38 -5.43 -22.37
N TYR A 259 -7.57 -5.31 -21.33
CA TYR A 259 -7.73 -6.07 -20.09
C TYR A 259 -7.60 -5.15 -18.89
N ARG A 260 -8.26 -5.47 -17.78
CA ARG A 260 -8.15 -4.65 -16.57
C ARG A 260 -6.80 -4.86 -15.90
N ARG A 261 -6.06 -3.77 -15.68
CA ARG A 261 -4.78 -3.74 -14.97
C ARG A 261 -4.95 -3.48 -13.48
N PHE A 262 -3.93 -3.78 -12.68
CA PHE A 262 -3.77 -3.15 -11.37
C PHE A 262 -3.24 -1.72 -11.57
N PHE A 263 -4.09 -0.72 -11.28
CA PHE A 263 -3.84 0.67 -11.65
C PHE A 263 -3.50 0.82 -13.14
N ALA A 264 -2.31 1.30 -13.48
CA ALA A 264 -1.78 1.38 -14.85
C ALA A 264 -0.51 0.51 -15.04
N VAL A 265 -0.35 -0.55 -14.23
CA VAL A 265 0.82 -1.43 -14.28
C VAL A 265 0.58 -2.53 -15.32
N ASN A 266 1.19 -2.41 -16.50
CA ASN A 266 1.06 -3.38 -17.60
C ASN A 266 1.53 -4.79 -17.23
N ALA A 267 2.42 -4.90 -16.24
CA ALA A 267 2.93 -6.18 -15.75
C ALA A 267 1.94 -6.94 -14.84
N LEU A 268 0.74 -6.41 -14.56
CA LEU A 268 -0.26 -7.02 -13.68
C LEU A 268 -1.63 -7.06 -14.35
N ILE A 269 -2.15 -8.27 -14.57
CA ILE A 269 -3.46 -8.53 -15.18
C ILE A 269 -4.46 -8.96 -14.12
N SER A 270 -5.66 -8.37 -14.15
CA SER A 270 -6.65 -8.59 -13.11
C SER A 270 -7.48 -9.85 -13.33
N LEU A 271 -7.91 -10.44 -12.22
CA LEU A 271 -8.71 -11.65 -12.13
C LEU A 271 -10.21 -11.33 -12.07
N ARG A 272 -11.03 -12.32 -12.42
CA ARG A 272 -12.50 -12.28 -12.34
C ARG A 272 -13.01 -13.01 -11.11
N MET A 273 -12.71 -12.50 -9.91
CA MET A 273 -13.08 -13.12 -8.63
C MET A 273 -14.60 -13.23 -8.39
N GLU A 274 -15.41 -12.51 -9.17
CA GLU A 274 -16.87 -12.70 -9.19
C GLU A 274 -17.27 -14.06 -9.79
N ASP A 275 -16.42 -14.67 -10.63
CA ASP A 275 -16.61 -16.02 -11.15
C ASP A 275 -16.22 -17.06 -10.08
N GLN A 276 -17.14 -17.99 -9.79
CA GLN A 276 -16.95 -19.00 -8.75
C GLN A 276 -15.79 -19.95 -9.07
N GLU A 277 -15.61 -20.34 -10.35
CA GLU A 277 -14.55 -21.27 -10.74
C GLU A 277 -13.16 -20.64 -10.56
N VAL A 278 -13.05 -19.34 -10.84
CA VAL A 278 -11.81 -18.56 -10.62
C VAL A 278 -11.51 -18.43 -9.13
N PHE A 279 -12.53 -18.12 -8.33
CA PHE A 279 -12.39 -18.03 -6.88
C PHE A 279 -11.92 -19.35 -6.27
N ASP A 280 -12.56 -20.47 -6.64
CA ASP A 280 -12.28 -21.80 -6.13
C ASP A 280 -10.87 -22.28 -6.52
N ASP A 281 -10.46 -22.09 -7.79
CA ASP A 281 -9.11 -22.43 -8.25
C ASP A 281 -8.07 -21.60 -7.50
N TYR A 282 -8.22 -20.27 -7.45
CA TYR A 282 -7.20 -19.40 -6.90
C TYR A 282 -6.94 -19.63 -5.40
N HIS A 283 -7.98 -19.92 -4.62
CA HIS A 283 -7.85 -20.02 -3.15
C HIS A 283 -7.51 -21.42 -2.63
N GLN A 284 -7.31 -22.41 -3.50
CA GLN A 284 -7.02 -23.80 -3.14
C GLN A 284 -5.89 -23.91 -2.09
N LEU A 285 -4.72 -23.34 -2.37
CA LEU A 285 -3.57 -23.42 -1.47
C LEU A 285 -3.87 -22.75 -0.11
N ILE A 286 -4.46 -21.55 -0.12
CA ILE A 286 -4.77 -20.81 1.11
C ILE A 286 -5.77 -21.58 1.98
N ALA A 287 -6.77 -22.21 1.38
CA ALA A 287 -7.71 -23.08 2.08
C ALA A 287 -7.02 -24.30 2.69
N ASP A 288 -6.10 -24.92 1.96
CA ASP A 288 -5.31 -26.06 2.45
C ASP A 288 -4.40 -25.67 3.62
N LEU A 289 -3.68 -24.54 3.52
CA LEU A 289 -2.83 -24.02 4.61
C LEU A 289 -3.65 -23.73 5.88
N TYR A 290 -4.83 -23.16 5.73
CA TYR A 290 -5.72 -22.88 6.86
C TYR A 290 -6.29 -24.18 7.47
N LYS A 291 -6.73 -25.13 6.63
CA LYS A 291 -7.25 -26.43 7.05
C LYS A 291 -6.19 -27.28 7.78
N GLU A 292 -4.93 -27.22 7.34
CA GLU A 292 -3.79 -27.84 8.02
C GLU A 292 -3.41 -27.11 9.33
N GLY A 293 -3.97 -25.92 9.60
CA GLY A 293 -3.67 -25.12 10.77
C GLY A 293 -2.33 -24.38 10.71
N LEU A 294 -1.79 -24.19 9.50
CA LEU A 294 -0.51 -23.50 9.26
C LEU A 294 -0.65 -21.99 9.35
N ILE A 295 -1.85 -21.47 9.05
CA ILE A 295 -2.21 -20.05 9.17
C ILE A 295 -3.50 -19.91 9.99
N GLN A 296 -3.69 -18.75 10.63
CA GLN A 296 -4.88 -18.46 11.48
C GLN A 296 -5.74 -17.32 10.93
N GLY A 297 -5.23 -16.58 9.94
CA GLY A 297 -5.94 -15.50 9.31
C GLY A 297 -5.36 -15.08 7.98
N VAL A 298 -6.10 -14.23 7.26
CA VAL A 298 -5.67 -13.63 6.01
C VAL A 298 -5.85 -12.10 6.01
N ARG A 299 -4.91 -11.38 5.40
CA ARG A 299 -5.05 -9.99 4.98
C ARG A 299 -5.26 -9.97 3.47
N ILE A 300 -6.33 -9.33 3.03
CA ILE A 300 -6.69 -9.24 1.61
C ILE A 300 -6.07 -7.97 1.02
N ASP A 301 -5.21 -8.13 0.03
CA ASP A 301 -4.67 -7.05 -0.78
C ASP A 301 -5.73 -6.43 -1.69
N HIS A 302 -5.72 -5.11 -1.79
CA HIS A 302 -6.47 -4.32 -2.78
C HIS A 302 -7.92 -4.77 -2.99
N ILE A 303 -8.71 -4.85 -1.91
CA ILE A 303 -10.12 -5.26 -1.97
C ILE A 303 -10.95 -4.36 -2.91
N ASP A 304 -10.56 -3.09 -3.02
CA ASP A 304 -11.21 -2.09 -3.86
C ASP A 304 -11.02 -2.31 -5.36
N GLY A 305 -10.15 -3.24 -5.78
CA GLY A 305 -10.04 -3.66 -7.18
C GLY A 305 -11.09 -4.70 -7.59
N LEU A 306 -11.74 -5.37 -6.65
CA LEU A 306 -12.68 -6.46 -6.95
C LEU A 306 -14.01 -5.93 -7.52
N PHE A 307 -14.66 -6.77 -8.32
CA PHE A 307 -15.95 -6.44 -8.94
C PHE A 307 -17.08 -6.37 -7.89
N ASP A 308 -17.20 -7.40 -7.06
CA ASP A 308 -18.10 -7.45 -5.89
C ASP A 308 -17.33 -7.86 -4.62
N PRO A 309 -16.80 -6.87 -3.87
CA PRO A 309 -16.09 -7.13 -2.62
C PRO A 309 -16.88 -7.89 -1.57
N LEU A 310 -18.19 -7.61 -1.40
CA LEU A 310 -19.02 -8.26 -0.39
C LEU A 310 -19.19 -9.74 -0.71
N GLU A 311 -19.49 -10.06 -1.97
CA GLU A 311 -19.60 -11.44 -2.42
C GLU A 311 -18.28 -12.19 -2.21
N TYR A 312 -17.15 -11.57 -2.59
CA TYR A 312 -15.82 -12.15 -2.38
C TYR A 312 -15.54 -12.47 -0.91
N VAL A 313 -15.70 -11.51 0.02
CA VAL A 313 -15.42 -11.75 1.44
C VAL A 313 -16.40 -12.74 2.06
N THR A 314 -17.63 -12.83 1.54
CA THR A 314 -18.63 -13.83 1.96
C THR A 314 -18.21 -15.24 1.54
N ARG A 315 -17.77 -15.42 0.28
CA ARG A 315 -17.21 -16.69 -0.22
C ARG A 315 -15.96 -17.09 0.56
N LEU A 316 -15.06 -16.14 0.82
CA LEU A 316 -13.84 -16.39 1.59
C LEU A 316 -14.13 -16.78 3.05
N ARG A 317 -15.11 -16.11 3.68
CA ARG A 317 -15.60 -16.50 5.02
C ARG A 317 -16.19 -17.91 5.02
N ALA A 318 -16.94 -18.29 3.99
CA ALA A 318 -17.48 -19.64 3.86
C ALA A 318 -16.37 -20.69 3.69
N LEU A 319 -15.33 -20.36 2.93
CA LEU A 319 -14.17 -21.22 2.66
C LEU A 319 -13.29 -21.43 3.90
N LEU A 320 -12.98 -20.36 4.63
CA LEU A 320 -12.07 -20.38 5.79
C LEU A 320 -12.80 -20.53 7.13
N GLY A 321 -14.13 -20.54 7.13
CA GLY A 321 -14.94 -20.72 8.33
C GLY A 321 -14.99 -19.51 9.28
N PRO A 322 -15.80 -19.61 10.34
CA PRO A 322 -16.13 -18.49 11.22
C PRO A 322 -14.96 -18.06 12.11
N ASP A 323 -13.97 -18.93 12.34
CA ASP A 323 -12.89 -18.63 13.28
C ASP A 323 -11.68 -17.94 12.67
N CYS A 324 -11.57 -17.93 11.33
CA CYS A 324 -10.48 -17.29 10.60
C CYS A 324 -10.47 -15.77 10.83
N TYR A 325 -9.31 -15.19 11.12
CA TYR A 325 -9.18 -13.73 11.18
C TYR A 325 -9.01 -13.17 9.77
N ILE A 326 -9.95 -12.34 9.29
CA ILE A 326 -9.95 -11.76 7.95
C ILE A 326 -9.92 -10.24 8.09
N ILE A 327 -8.93 -9.59 7.49
CA ILE A 327 -8.87 -8.13 7.36
C ILE A 327 -8.62 -7.74 5.90
N VAL A 328 -8.93 -6.49 5.57
CA VAL A 328 -8.75 -5.96 4.21
C VAL A 328 -7.80 -4.78 4.20
N GLU A 329 -6.98 -4.68 3.17
CA GLU A 329 -6.43 -3.39 2.78
C GLU A 329 -7.53 -2.56 2.12
N LYS A 330 -7.93 -1.49 2.80
CA LYS A 330 -8.88 -0.50 2.28
C LYS A 330 -8.53 0.87 2.84
N ILE A 331 -8.41 1.85 1.95
CA ILE A 331 -8.11 3.24 2.34
C ILE A 331 -9.43 3.96 2.61
N LEU A 332 -9.61 4.43 3.84
CA LEU A 332 -10.80 5.17 4.25
C LEU A 332 -10.54 6.67 4.19
N GLU A 333 -11.41 7.43 3.52
CA GLU A 333 -11.41 8.89 3.67
C GLU A 333 -11.80 9.30 5.10
N TYR A 334 -11.49 10.53 5.50
CA TYR A 334 -11.58 11.00 6.90
C TYR A 334 -12.93 10.70 7.62
N ASN A 335 -14.04 10.78 6.91
CA ASN A 335 -15.39 10.51 7.43
C ASN A 335 -16.00 9.20 6.92
N GLU A 336 -15.24 8.41 6.18
CA GLU A 336 -15.69 7.13 5.67
C GLU A 336 -15.59 6.03 6.74
N GLN A 337 -16.53 5.09 6.68
CA GLN A 337 -16.52 3.89 7.49
C GLN A 337 -16.40 2.66 6.60
N LEU A 338 -15.81 1.60 7.14
CA LEU A 338 -15.79 0.29 6.49
C LEU A 338 -17.23 -0.24 6.40
N PRO A 339 -17.64 -0.92 5.32
CA PRO A 339 -18.97 -1.50 5.23
C PRO A 339 -19.27 -2.46 6.38
N GLU A 340 -20.37 -2.22 7.11
CA GLU A 340 -20.73 -2.99 8.31
C GLU A 340 -21.18 -4.43 8.02
N ASP A 341 -21.63 -4.69 6.79
CA ASP A 341 -22.14 -5.99 6.34
C ASP A 341 -21.05 -6.96 5.89
N TRP A 342 -19.79 -6.52 5.81
CA TRP A 342 -18.67 -7.39 5.44
C TRP A 342 -18.32 -8.32 6.60
N PRO A 343 -18.30 -9.66 6.40
CA PRO A 343 -17.99 -10.65 7.45
C PRO A 343 -16.49 -10.73 7.77
N ILE A 344 -15.88 -9.60 8.09
CA ILE A 344 -14.45 -9.41 8.37
C ILE A 344 -14.23 -8.75 9.74
N GLN A 345 -12.99 -8.73 10.20
CA GLN A 345 -12.61 -8.16 11.50
C GLN A 345 -12.18 -6.69 11.43
N GLY A 346 -11.82 -6.19 10.25
CA GLY A 346 -11.42 -4.79 10.07
C GLY A 346 -10.50 -4.55 8.88
N SER A 347 -9.80 -3.41 8.92
CA SER A 347 -8.84 -2.96 7.91
C SER A 347 -7.38 -3.23 8.33
N SER A 348 -6.45 -2.97 7.42
CA SER A 348 -5.01 -2.92 7.66
C SER A 348 -4.54 -1.68 8.46
N GLY A 349 -5.43 -0.73 8.80
CA GLY A 349 -5.15 0.28 9.81
C GLY A 349 -4.65 1.64 9.36
N TYR A 350 -4.73 1.98 8.07
CA TYR A 350 -4.31 3.32 7.60
C TYR A 350 -5.14 4.45 8.21
N GLU A 351 -6.42 4.21 8.52
CA GLU A 351 -7.24 5.20 9.23
C GLU A 351 -6.74 5.46 10.66
N PHE A 352 -6.20 4.43 11.33
CA PHE A 352 -5.60 4.59 12.65
C PHE A 352 -4.30 5.39 12.59
N LEU A 353 -3.47 5.11 11.57
CA LEU A 353 -2.28 5.90 11.27
C LEU A 353 -2.65 7.38 11.15
N ALA A 354 -3.64 7.70 10.31
CA ALA A 354 -4.10 9.06 10.09
C ALA A 354 -4.58 9.73 11.38
N PHE A 355 -5.49 9.11 12.14
CA PHE A 355 -5.99 9.71 13.39
C PHE A 355 -4.88 9.97 14.41
N THR A 356 -3.92 9.05 14.52
CA THR A 356 -2.78 9.19 15.43
C THR A 356 -1.82 10.27 14.95
N ASN A 357 -1.55 10.35 13.65
CA ASN A 357 -0.71 11.38 13.07
C ASN A 357 -1.33 12.78 13.27
N GLN A 358 -2.64 12.91 13.02
CA GLN A 358 -3.39 14.16 13.14
C GLN A 358 -3.50 14.67 14.58
N VAL A 359 -3.70 13.80 15.58
CA VAL A 359 -3.78 14.26 16.99
C VAL A 359 -2.41 14.70 17.54
N LEU A 360 -1.32 14.22 16.94
CA LEU A 360 0.05 14.60 17.29
C LEU A 360 0.56 15.82 16.50
N THR A 361 -0.31 16.47 15.73
CA THR A 361 0.00 17.72 15.02
C THR A 361 -0.57 18.91 15.78
N ASN A 362 0.26 19.94 16.01
CA ASN A 362 -0.22 21.20 16.54
C ASN A 362 -0.93 22.00 15.44
N ARG A 363 -2.27 22.06 15.52
CA ARG A 363 -3.10 22.69 14.49
C ARG A 363 -2.77 24.16 14.22
N GLU A 364 -2.60 24.98 15.27
CA GLU A 364 -2.32 26.41 15.10
C GLU A 364 -0.99 26.64 14.35
N GLY A 365 0.06 25.89 14.71
CA GLY A 365 1.32 25.99 14.01
C GLY A 365 1.30 25.36 12.63
N ALA A 366 0.55 24.28 12.39
CA ALA A 366 0.34 23.73 11.06
C ALA A 366 -0.35 24.74 10.13
N GLU A 367 -1.35 25.48 10.62
CA GLU A 367 -2.00 26.58 9.88
C GLU A 367 -1.02 27.72 9.57
N LYS A 368 -0.15 28.11 10.51
CA LYS A 368 0.93 29.10 10.27
C LYS A 368 1.92 28.62 9.19
N ILE A 369 2.32 27.35 9.25
CA ILE A 369 3.20 26.73 8.25
C ILE A 369 2.52 26.72 6.87
N HIS A 370 1.24 26.38 6.80
CA HIS A 370 0.48 26.40 5.55
C HIS A 370 0.44 27.82 4.94
N GLN A 371 0.16 28.84 5.74
CA GLN A 371 0.17 30.24 5.28
C GLN A 371 1.55 30.66 4.74
N PHE A 372 2.62 30.31 5.45
CA PHE A 372 3.98 30.54 4.97
C PHE A 372 4.25 29.82 3.66
N TYR A 373 3.92 28.53 3.56
CA TYR A 373 4.08 27.71 2.36
C TYR A 373 3.40 28.33 1.13
N THR A 374 2.14 28.78 1.27
CA THR A 374 1.42 29.49 0.20
C THR A 374 2.17 30.73 -0.27
N SER A 375 2.65 31.56 0.67
CA SER A 375 3.41 32.77 0.32
C SER A 375 4.78 32.48 -0.28
N PHE A 376 5.45 31.41 0.19
CA PHE A 376 6.80 31.02 -0.21
C PHE A 376 6.84 30.41 -1.61
N THR A 377 5.85 29.56 -1.93
CA THR A 377 5.76 28.87 -3.22
C THR A 377 4.97 29.66 -4.26
N GLY A 378 4.16 30.63 -3.84
CA GLY A 378 3.23 31.35 -4.70
C GLY A 378 2.03 30.50 -5.15
N THR A 379 1.70 29.43 -4.40
CA THR A 379 0.59 28.52 -4.73
C THR A 379 -0.56 28.69 -3.73
N ASP A 380 -1.73 29.07 -4.23
CA ASP A 380 -2.96 29.28 -3.44
C ASP A 380 -4.12 28.35 -3.87
N GLN A 381 -3.83 27.34 -4.69
CA GLN A 381 -4.84 26.42 -5.20
C GLN A 381 -5.44 25.57 -4.06
N PRO A 382 -6.78 25.50 -3.93
CA PRO A 382 -7.43 24.63 -2.95
C PRO A 382 -7.06 23.16 -3.14
N TYR A 383 -6.86 22.42 -2.03
CA TYR A 383 -6.44 21.02 -2.05
C TYR A 383 -7.37 20.14 -2.89
N ARG A 384 -8.69 20.25 -2.69
CA ARG A 384 -9.69 19.52 -3.48
C ARG A 384 -9.58 19.75 -4.99
N GLN A 385 -9.22 20.97 -5.42
CA GLN A 385 -9.03 21.28 -6.84
C GLN A 385 -7.74 20.67 -7.39
N LEU A 386 -6.68 20.62 -6.58
CA LEU A 386 -5.44 19.94 -6.95
C LEU A 386 -5.65 18.43 -7.10
N VAL A 387 -6.36 17.80 -6.14
CA VAL A 387 -6.76 16.39 -6.19
C VAL A 387 -7.53 16.09 -7.48
N TYR A 388 -8.58 16.87 -7.76
CA TYR A 388 -9.38 16.69 -8.98
C TYR A 388 -8.51 16.76 -10.25
N ARG A 389 -7.68 17.79 -10.37
CA ARG A 389 -6.82 17.98 -11.55
C ARG A 389 -5.87 16.80 -11.74
N ASN A 390 -5.26 16.31 -10.65
CA ASN A 390 -4.32 15.21 -10.71
C ASN A 390 -5.00 13.86 -11.01
N LYS A 391 -6.20 13.62 -10.44
CA LYS A 391 -7.06 12.47 -10.80
C LYS A 391 -7.42 12.49 -12.28
N TYR A 392 -7.89 13.64 -12.79
CA TYR A 392 -8.30 13.78 -14.19
C TYR A 392 -7.10 13.66 -15.15
N SER A 393 -5.96 14.28 -14.83
CA SER A 393 -4.75 14.16 -15.64
C SER A 393 -4.23 12.72 -15.68
N PHE A 394 -4.33 11.96 -14.59
CA PHE A 394 -3.95 10.56 -14.56
C PHE A 394 -4.89 9.72 -15.44
N LEU A 395 -6.20 9.94 -15.34
CA LEU A 395 -7.19 9.29 -16.21
C LEU A 395 -6.89 9.52 -17.70
N GLU A 396 -6.64 10.78 -18.07
CA GLU A 396 -6.39 11.17 -19.46
C GLU A 396 -5.10 10.58 -20.03
N LYS A 397 -4.04 10.50 -19.23
CA LYS A 397 -2.71 10.08 -19.69
C LYS A 397 -2.48 8.57 -19.65
N TYR A 398 -3.07 7.86 -18.70
CA TYR A 398 -2.67 6.46 -18.40
C TYR A 398 -3.83 5.46 -18.44
N LEU A 399 -5.08 5.91 -18.34
CA LEU A 399 -6.28 5.08 -18.33
C LEU A 399 -7.27 5.47 -19.43
N HIS A 400 -6.80 6.07 -20.53
CA HIS A 400 -7.67 6.54 -21.60
C HIS A 400 -8.37 5.38 -22.30
N GLY A 401 -7.69 4.25 -22.53
CA GLY A 401 -8.29 3.06 -23.14
C GLY A 401 -9.42 2.45 -22.31
N GLU A 402 -9.23 2.32 -21.00
CA GLU A 402 -10.27 1.84 -20.10
C GLU A 402 -11.42 2.85 -19.96
N TRP A 403 -11.11 4.14 -19.93
CA TRP A 403 -12.10 5.21 -19.93
C TRP A 403 -12.98 5.18 -21.17
N ASP A 404 -12.38 5.00 -22.35
CA ASP A 404 -13.10 4.90 -23.61
C ASP A 404 -13.97 3.64 -23.67
N THR A 405 -13.47 2.52 -23.12
CA THR A 405 -14.25 1.28 -22.99
C THR A 405 -15.52 1.49 -22.15
N LEU A 406 -15.42 2.14 -20.99
CA LEU A 406 -16.59 2.45 -20.15
C LEU A 406 -17.63 3.32 -20.88
N ALA A 407 -17.17 4.28 -21.69
CA ALA A 407 -18.07 5.13 -22.46
C ALA A 407 -18.81 4.35 -23.56
N HIS A 408 -18.15 3.39 -24.20
CA HIS A 408 -18.78 2.47 -25.16
C HIS A 408 -19.76 1.53 -24.47
N GLU A 409 -19.42 0.97 -23.30
CA GLU A 409 -20.30 0.10 -22.51
C GLU A 409 -21.62 0.79 -22.13
N LEU A 410 -21.60 2.09 -21.79
CA LEU A 410 -22.83 2.87 -21.54
C LEU A 410 -23.84 2.81 -22.70
N ILE A 411 -23.34 2.85 -23.93
CA ILE A 411 -24.14 2.87 -25.15
C ILE A 411 -24.52 1.44 -25.54
N GLU A 412 -23.55 0.52 -25.60
CA GLU A 412 -23.75 -0.86 -26.05
C GLU A 412 -24.70 -1.63 -25.13
N TRP A 413 -24.64 -1.38 -23.83
CA TRP A 413 -25.54 -2.03 -22.85
C TRP A 413 -26.87 -1.31 -22.68
N GLN A 414 -27.12 -0.25 -23.47
CA GLN A 414 -28.34 0.53 -23.50
C GLN A 414 -28.69 1.10 -22.12
N LEU A 415 -27.69 1.62 -21.41
CA LEU A 415 -27.85 2.20 -20.08
C LEU A 415 -28.36 3.63 -20.13
N LEU A 416 -28.04 4.33 -21.22
CA LEU A 416 -28.45 5.70 -21.51
C LEU A 416 -29.16 5.77 -22.88
N PRO A 417 -29.96 6.82 -23.14
CA PRO A 417 -30.57 7.03 -24.46
C PRO A 417 -29.50 7.13 -25.59
N PRO A 418 -29.77 6.59 -26.79
CA PRO A 418 -28.80 6.55 -27.89
C PRO A 418 -28.51 7.91 -28.54
N SER A 419 -29.12 9.00 -28.06
CA SER A 419 -29.00 10.35 -28.64
C SER A 419 -27.69 11.08 -28.31
N PHE A 420 -26.87 10.53 -27.42
CA PHE A 420 -25.67 11.22 -26.95
C PHE A 420 -24.43 10.89 -27.78
N ASN A 421 -23.56 11.90 -27.90
CA ASN A 421 -22.26 11.77 -28.53
C ASN A 421 -21.29 11.05 -27.56
N THR A 422 -20.64 9.97 -28.02
CA THR A 422 -19.72 9.16 -27.20
C THR A 422 -18.59 9.98 -26.59
N GLU A 423 -17.99 10.93 -27.32
CA GLU A 423 -16.91 11.78 -26.80
C GLU A 423 -17.39 12.66 -25.65
N LYS A 424 -18.60 13.21 -25.74
CA LYS A 424 -19.16 14.03 -24.66
C LYS A 424 -19.51 13.18 -23.44
N LEU A 425 -20.08 12.00 -23.62
CA LEU A 425 -20.35 11.05 -22.53
C LEU A 425 -19.05 10.61 -21.85
N ARG A 426 -18.03 10.26 -22.64
CA ARG A 426 -16.69 9.92 -22.15
C ARG A 426 -16.17 11.07 -21.29
N ARG A 427 -16.12 12.30 -21.83
CA ARG A 427 -15.72 13.51 -21.09
C ARG A 427 -16.48 13.67 -19.77
N ALA A 428 -17.81 13.63 -19.80
CA ALA A 428 -18.65 13.75 -18.60
C ALA A 428 -18.36 12.67 -17.55
N LEU A 429 -18.20 11.42 -17.98
CA LEU A 429 -17.85 10.31 -17.11
C LEU A 429 -16.48 10.52 -16.46
N GLY A 430 -15.48 11.00 -17.21
CA GLY A 430 -14.15 11.28 -16.69
C GLY A 430 -14.12 12.41 -15.68
N VAL A 431 -14.84 13.51 -15.96
CA VAL A 431 -15.01 14.64 -15.03
C VAL A 431 -15.66 14.15 -13.74
N TRP A 432 -16.71 13.34 -13.83
CA TRP A 432 -17.39 12.79 -12.65
C TRP A 432 -16.51 11.81 -11.86
N MET A 433 -15.81 10.89 -12.52
CA MET A 433 -14.90 9.95 -11.84
C MET A 433 -13.78 10.68 -11.10
N ALA A 434 -13.19 11.71 -11.71
CA ALA A 434 -12.16 12.54 -11.06
C ALA A 434 -12.73 13.38 -9.90
N ALA A 435 -14.02 13.73 -9.94
CA ALA A 435 -14.73 14.44 -8.87
C ALA A 435 -15.14 13.54 -7.69
N PHE A 436 -14.99 12.20 -7.81
CA PHE A 436 -15.46 11.28 -6.80
C PHE A 436 -14.67 11.42 -5.48
N PRO A 437 -15.35 11.58 -4.33
CA PRO A 437 -14.72 12.02 -3.08
C PRO A 437 -14.03 10.91 -2.30
N VAL A 438 -14.33 9.65 -2.61
CA VAL A 438 -13.77 8.46 -1.96
C VAL A 438 -13.15 7.52 -3.00
N TYR A 439 -12.51 6.42 -2.57
CA TYR A 439 -11.97 5.42 -3.50
C TYR A 439 -13.07 4.79 -4.36
N ARG A 440 -14.17 4.34 -3.73
CA ARG A 440 -15.36 3.82 -4.41
C ARG A 440 -16.54 3.68 -3.42
N ILE A 441 -17.72 3.41 -3.95
CA ILE A 441 -18.87 2.90 -3.19
C ILE A 441 -19.05 1.39 -3.43
N TYR A 442 -19.93 0.74 -2.66
CA TYR A 442 -20.14 -0.71 -2.67
C TYR A 442 -21.62 -1.07 -2.81
N PRO A 443 -22.24 -0.73 -3.96
CA PRO A 443 -23.67 -0.88 -4.13
C PRO A 443 -24.07 -2.37 -4.23
N GLN A 444 -25.11 -2.74 -3.47
CA GLN A 444 -25.62 -4.11 -3.40
C GLN A 444 -27.00 -4.29 -4.04
N SER A 445 -27.85 -3.28 -3.96
CA SER A 445 -29.21 -3.33 -4.51
C SER A 445 -29.71 -1.93 -4.84
N PHE A 446 -30.75 -1.84 -5.68
CA PHE A 446 -31.54 -0.62 -5.82
C PHE A 446 -32.76 -0.65 -4.88
N PRO A 447 -33.17 0.49 -4.28
CA PRO A 447 -32.46 1.77 -4.27
C PRO A 447 -31.11 1.68 -3.54
N LEU A 448 -30.16 2.53 -3.95
CA LEU A 448 -28.86 2.64 -3.28
C LEU A 448 -29.01 3.18 -1.85
N ARG A 449 -28.02 2.95 -1.00
CA ARG A 449 -28.03 3.51 0.36
C ARG A 449 -27.94 5.04 0.34
N GLU A 450 -28.48 5.69 1.36
CA GLU A 450 -28.54 7.15 1.45
C GLU A 450 -27.14 7.79 1.44
N ASP A 451 -26.17 7.19 2.14
CA ASP A 451 -24.77 7.65 2.16
C ASP A 451 -24.10 7.56 0.78
N GLU A 452 -24.43 6.53 -0.01
CA GLU A 452 -23.92 6.36 -1.36
C GLU A 452 -24.53 7.40 -2.32
N LEU A 453 -25.84 7.62 -2.22
CA LEU A 453 -26.55 8.63 -3.01
C LEU A 453 -26.05 10.04 -2.72
N GLU A 454 -25.80 10.37 -1.46
CA GLU A 454 -25.25 11.67 -1.06
C GLU A 454 -23.87 11.90 -1.70
N ARG A 455 -22.97 10.90 -1.65
CA ARG A 455 -21.65 10.98 -2.29
C ARG A 455 -21.74 11.17 -3.80
N ILE A 456 -22.65 10.44 -4.46
CA ILE A 456 -22.90 10.57 -5.90
C ILE A 456 -23.41 11.97 -6.24
N GLN A 457 -24.34 12.51 -5.45
CA GLN A 457 -24.88 13.84 -5.67
C GLN A 457 -23.79 14.90 -5.50
N GLN A 458 -23.01 14.85 -4.42
CA GLN A 458 -21.92 15.79 -4.16
C GLN A 458 -20.84 15.74 -5.25
N SER A 459 -20.52 14.55 -5.77
CA SER A 459 -19.54 14.42 -6.86
C SER A 459 -20.08 14.94 -8.18
N LEU A 460 -21.36 14.73 -8.50
CA LEU A 460 -22.01 15.31 -9.68
C LEU A 460 -22.07 16.83 -9.62
N GLU A 461 -22.43 17.40 -8.47
CA GLU A 461 -22.48 18.86 -8.28
C GLU A 461 -21.09 19.48 -8.45
N PHE A 462 -20.05 18.85 -7.90
CA PHE A 462 -18.68 19.28 -8.11
C PHE A 462 -18.24 19.12 -9.57
N ALA A 463 -18.57 17.99 -10.22
CA ALA A 463 -18.28 17.75 -11.64
C ALA A 463 -18.87 18.84 -12.56
N VAL A 464 -20.11 19.27 -12.32
CA VAL A 464 -20.75 20.36 -13.08
C VAL A 464 -19.99 21.68 -12.92
N GLN A 465 -19.40 21.94 -11.75
CA GLN A 465 -18.58 23.14 -11.52
C GLN A 465 -17.24 23.08 -12.29
N GLN A 466 -16.66 21.89 -12.43
CA GLN A 466 -15.40 21.70 -13.16
C GLN A 466 -15.58 21.80 -14.67
N ASP A 467 -16.69 21.28 -15.19
CA ASP A 467 -16.98 21.30 -16.61
C ASP A 467 -18.47 21.56 -16.93
N PRO A 468 -18.91 22.83 -16.92
CA PRO A 468 -20.29 23.19 -17.20
C PRO A 468 -20.77 22.81 -18.61
N ALA A 469 -19.86 22.54 -19.55
CA ALA A 469 -20.22 22.16 -20.92
C ALA A 469 -20.79 20.73 -21.01
N CYS A 470 -20.55 19.89 -19.99
CA CYS A 470 -21.00 18.50 -19.92
C CYS A 470 -22.29 18.32 -19.09
N TRP A 471 -23.03 19.40 -18.81
CA TRP A 471 -24.15 19.36 -17.86
C TRP A 471 -25.28 18.42 -18.29
N GLU A 472 -25.57 18.31 -19.59
CA GLU A 472 -26.60 17.40 -20.14
C GLU A 472 -26.21 15.95 -19.89
N GLU A 473 -24.97 15.59 -20.24
CA GLU A 473 -24.43 14.25 -20.06
C GLU A 473 -24.29 13.87 -18.58
N LEU A 474 -23.90 14.80 -17.71
CA LEU A 474 -23.86 14.59 -16.26
C LEU A 474 -25.26 14.39 -15.67
N ALA A 475 -26.28 15.06 -16.22
CA ALA A 475 -27.66 14.85 -15.82
C ALA A 475 -28.16 13.44 -16.21
N GLU A 476 -27.70 12.90 -17.34
CA GLU A 476 -28.00 11.52 -17.74
C GLU A 476 -27.24 10.49 -16.91
N ILE A 477 -25.94 10.70 -16.63
CA ILE A 477 -25.16 9.84 -15.74
C ILE A 477 -25.84 9.72 -14.37
N ARG A 478 -26.45 10.79 -13.86
CA ARG A 478 -27.24 10.76 -12.62
C ARG A 478 -28.36 9.71 -12.65
N THR A 479 -28.97 9.46 -13.82
CA THR A 479 -30.08 8.51 -13.95
C THR A 479 -29.65 7.05 -13.75
N LEU A 480 -28.35 6.74 -13.90
CA LEU A 480 -27.80 5.41 -13.61
C LEU A 480 -28.02 4.99 -12.16
N PHE A 481 -28.05 5.98 -11.25
CA PHE A 481 -28.17 5.78 -9.81
C PHE A 481 -29.61 5.96 -9.30
N ALA A 482 -30.54 6.32 -10.17
CA ALA A 482 -31.92 6.61 -9.79
C ALA A 482 -32.74 5.33 -9.52
N PRO A 483 -33.66 5.35 -8.53
CA PRO A 483 -34.56 4.23 -8.29
C PRO A 483 -35.67 4.13 -9.34
N GLY A 484 -36.42 3.02 -9.34
CA GLY A 484 -37.69 2.90 -10.08
C GLY A 484 -37.60 2.35 -11.50
N ALA A 485 -36.43 1.85 -11.94
CA ALA A 485 -36.29 1.10 -13.19
C ALA A 485 -36.70 -0.38 -13.04
N SER A 486 -36.88 -1.08 -14.16
CA SER A 486 -37.18 -2.53 -14.14
C SER A 486 -36.03 -3.34 -13.54
N GLU A 487 -36.31 -4.58 -13.13
CA GLU A 487 -35.30 -5.51 -12.60
C GLU A 487 -34.14 -5.72 -13.58
N GLU A 488 -34.46 -6.04 -14.84
CA GLU A 488 -33.46 -6.20 -15.92
C GLU A 488 -32.61 -4.93 -16.16
N GLN A 489 -33.22 -3.74 -16.04
CA GLN A 489 -32.48 -2.48 -16.15
C GLN A 489 -31.57 -2.26 -14.93
N ASN A 490 -32.06 -2.57 -13.73
CA ASN A 490 -31.28 -2.47 -12.51
C ASN A 490 -30.11 -3.46 -12.49
N GLU A 491 -30.27 -4.68 -13.02
CA GLU A 491 -29.18 -5.64 -13.18
C GLU A 491 -28.08 -5.10 -14.08
N ARG A 492 -28.44 -4.58 -15.27
CA ARG A 492 -27.48 -3.96 -16.19
C ARG A 492 -26.78 -2.74 -15.58
N ARG A 493 -27.55 -1.86 -14.91
CA ARG A 493 -27.00 -0.69 -14.21
C ARG A 493 -26.06 -1.09 -13.08
N MET A 494 -26.44 -2.07 -12.26
CA MET A 494 -25.61 -2.54 -11.15
C MET A 494 -24.30 -3.13 -11.66
N HIS A 495 -24.36 -3.95 -12.72
CA HIS A 495 -23.17 -4.50 -13.35
C HIS A 495 -22.21 -3.40 -13.81
N PHE A 496 -22.73 -2.38 -14.52
CA PHE A 496 -21.93 -1.24 -14.96
C PHE A 496 -21.40 -0.40 -13.81
N ILE A 497 -22.20 -0.11 -12.77
CA ILE A 497 -21.74 0.67 -11.63
C ILE A 497 -20.61 -0.07 -10.91
N ARG A 498 -20.72 -1.38 -10.71
CA ARG A 498 -19.64 -2.20 -10.11
C ARG A 498 -18.38 -2.16 -10.95
N ARG A 499 -18.52 -2.25 -12.28
CA ARG A 499 -17.41 -2.09 -13.24
C ARG A 499 -16.75 -0.70 -13.11
N LEU A 500 -17.55 0.36 -13.14
CA LEU A 500 -17.11 1.75 -12.99
C LEU A 500 -16.35 1.98 -11.67
N MET A 501 -16.81 1.38 -10.58
CA MET A 501 -16.18 1.50 -9.26
C MET A 501 -14.80 0.82 -9.18
N GLN A 502 -14.43 -0.05 -10.13
CA GLN A 502 -13.07 -0.58 -10.23
C GLN A 502 -12.06 0.45 -10.78
N PHE A 503 -12.54 1.60 -11.30
CA PHE A 503 -11.70 2.65 -11.89
C PHE A 503 -11.56 3.91 -11.04
N THR A 504 -12.52 4.22 -10.16
CA THR A 504 -12.41 5.37 -9.24
C THR A 504 -11.31 5.16 -8.19
N GLY A 505 -11.06 3.92 -7.76
CA GLY A 505 -9.99 3.55 -6.83
C GLY A 505 -8.59 3.86 -7.37
N PRO A 506 -8.22 3.38 -8.58
CA PRO A 506 -7.00 3.77 -9.27
C PRO A 506 -6.79 5.29 -9.38
N LEU A 507 -7.85 6.07 -9.64
CA LEU A 507 -7.74 7.53 -9.68
C LEU A 507 -7.41 8.09 -8.30
N ALA A 508 -8.03 7.59 -7.22
CA ALA A 508 -7.69 7.97 -5.85
C ALA A 508 -6.22 7.66 -5.54
N ALA A 509 -5.76 6.43 -5.73
CA ALA A 509 -4.39 6.05 -5.44
C ALA A 509 -3.38 6.85 -6.29
N LYS A 510 -3.50 6.83 -7.62
CA LYS A 510 -2.47 7.40 -8.51
C LYS A 510 -2.56 8.92 -8.65
N GLY A 511 -3.76 9.49 -8.56
CA GLY A 511 -3.98 10.94 -8.59
C GLY A 511 -3.70 11.63 -7.25
N VAL A 512 -3.93 10.95 -6.12
CA VAL A 512 -3.71 11.52 -4.78
C VAL A 512 -2.38 11.05 -4.20
N GLU A 513 -2.26 9.77 -3.88
CA GLU A 513 -1.11 9.23 -3.14
C GLU A 513 0.19 9.33 -3.92
N ASP A 514 0.15 9.06 -5.22
CA ASP A 514 1.33 9.03 -6.08
C ASP A 514 1.48 10.28 -6.95
N THR A 515 0.72 11.35 -6.67
CA THR A 515 0.89 12.62 -7.36
C THR A 515 0.67 13.80 -6.42
N THR A 516 -0.54 13.98 -5.90
CA THR A 516 -0.89 15.13 -5.04
C THR A 516 -0.01 15.22 -3.79
N PHE A 517 0.32 14.09 -3.16
CA PHE A 517 1.21 14.01 -2.00
C PHE A 517 2.67 14.43 -2.25
N TYR A 518 3.08 14.56 -3.52
CA TYR A 518 4.40 15.09 -3.88
C TYR A 518 4.35 16.55 -4.35
N VAL A 519 3.15 17.12 -4.48
CA VAL A 519 2.92 18.48 -4.95
C VAL A 519 2.46 19.40 -3.83
N TYR A 520 1.53 18.95 -2.98
CA TYR A 520 0.97 19.76 -1.89
C TYR A 520 1.84 19.62 -0.65
N ASN A 521 2.80 20.53 -0.46
CA ASN A 521 3.88 20.33 0.52
C ASN A 521 3.87 21.27 1.75
N PRO A 522 2.72 21.74 2.30
CA PRO A 522 2.76 22.59 3.48
C PRO A 522 3.37 21.85 4.69
N LEU A 523 2.92 20.61 4.95
CA LEU A 523 3.45 19.75 5.99
C LEU A 523 3.40 18.27 5.54
N ILE A 524 4.50 17.76 5.02
CA ILE A 524 4.53 16.50 4.25
C ILE A 524 4.35 15.24 5.12
N SER A 525 4.27 15.38 6.45
CA SER A 525 3.90 14.28 7.35
C SER A 525 2.46 13.82 7.16
N HIS A 526 1.57 14.66 6.62
CA HIS A 526 0.19 14.30 6.29
C HIS A 526 0.01 13.82 4.85
N ASN A 527 1.09 13.83 4.06
CA ASN A 527 1.12 13.31 2.69
C ASN A 527 1.37 11.80 2.75
N GLU A 528 0.45 11.08 3.40
CA GLU A 528 0.58 9.68 3.77
C GLU A 528 -0.67 8.88 3.41
N VAL A 529 -0.49 7.59 3.09
CA VAL A 529 -1.58 6.69 2.69
C VAL A 529 -2.66 6.63 3.78
N GLY A 530 -3.88 6.99 3.42
CA GLY A 530 -5.04 7.10 4.33
C GLY A 530 -5.09 8.34 5.22
N ASP A 531 -4.11 9.23 5.16
CA ASP A 531 -4.15 10.54 5.81
C ASP A 531 -4.60 11.65 4.83
N SER A 532 -5.02 12.79 5.38
CA SER A 532 -5.53 13.92 4.63
C SER A 532 -4.71 15.19 4.90
N PRO A 533 -3.96 15.70 3.91
CA PRO A 533 -3.17 16.93 4.02
C PRO A 533 -3.99 18.19 4.33
N GLU A 534 -5.30 18.19 4.06
CA GLU A 534 -6.17 19.37 4.24
C GLU A 534 -6.61 19.58 5.70
N GLN A 535 -6.62 18.53 6.54
CA GLN A 535 -7.15 18.64 7.91
C GLN A 535 -6.21 19.42 8.85
N LEU A 536 -4.88 19.30 8.66
CA LEU A 536 -3.83 19.99 9.44
C LEU A 536 -3.98 19.86 10.97
N GLY A 537 -4.36 18.68 11.45
CA GLY A 537 -4.48 18.34 12.86
C GLY A 537 -5.93 18.25 13.37
N ILE A 538 -6.17 17.34 14.31
CA ILE A 538 -7.47 17.16 15.00
C ILE A 538 -7.35 17.47 16.49
N THR A 539 -8.48 17.74 17.16
CA THR A 539 -8.48 17.90 18.62
C THR A 539 -8.36 16.55 19.32
N ILE A 540 -7.93 16.58 20.59
CA ILE A 540 -7.87 15.38 21.45
C ILE A 540 -9.27 14.77 21.61
N ASP A 541 -10.32 15.58 21.74
CA ASP A 541 -11.71 15.11 21.83
C ASP A 541 -12.13 14.38 20.55
N THR A 542 -11.83 14.93 19.36
CA THR A 542 -12.12 14.25 18.09
C THR A 542 -11.34 12.94 17.98
N PHE A 543 -10.09 12.88 18.43
CA PHE A 543 -9.34 11.63 18.48
C PHE A 543 -10.02 10.59 19.38
N HIS A 544 -10.46 11.00 20.57
CA HIS A 544 -11.20 10.13 21.48
C HIS A 544 -12.51 9.61 20.88
N GLU A 545 -13.28 10.46 20.19
CA GLU A 545 -14.49 10.05 19.46
C GLU A 545 -14.17 8.99 18.39
N LYS A 546 -13.08 9.17 17.61
CA LYS A 546 -12.62 8.18 16.64
C LYS A 546 -12.23 6.85 17.31
N MET A 547 -11.58 6.89 18.47
CA MET A 547 -11.23 5.66 19.22
C MET A 547 -12.47 4.95 19.77
N GLN A 548 -13.50 5.70 20.20
CA GLN A 548 -14.77 5.12 20.62
C GLN A 548 -15.53 4.50 19.44
N GLN A 549 -15.55 5.16 18.28
CA GLN A 549 -16.13 4.60 17.05
C GLN A 549 -15.39 3.32 16.65
N ARG A 550 -14.05 3.33 16.70
CA ARG A 550 -13.23 2.14 16.45
C ARG A 550 -13.57 0.99 17.39
N ARG A 551 -13.71 1.25 18.70
CA ARG A 551 -14.13 0.22 19.67
C ARG A 551 -15.48 -0.41 19.30
N LYS A 552 -16.39 0.36 18.71
CA LYS A 552 -17.74 -0.08 18.36
C LYS A 552 -17.81 -0.83 17.02
N PHE A 553 -17.15 -0.32 15.99
CA PHE A 553 -17.37 -0.76 14.59
C PHE A 553 -16.18 -1.50 13.98
N SER A 554 -14.97 -1.31 14.49
CA SER A 554 -13.73 -1.84 13.89
C SER A 554 -12.70 -2.25 14.93
N ASN A 555 -13.18 -2.85 16.03
CA ASN A 555 -12.39 -3.15 17.23
C ASN A 555 -11.20 -4.07 16.97
N TYR A 556 -11.23 -4.84 15.88
CA TYR A 556 -10.21 -5.80 15.52
C TYR A 556 -9.47 -5.42 14.24
N SER A 557 -9.62 -4.19 13.72
CA SER A 557 -8.72 -3.62 12.71
C SER A 557 -7.30 -3.52 13.27
N LEU A 558 -6.30 -3.53 12.38
CA LEU A 558 -4.91 -3.25 12.77
C LEU A 558 -4.73 -1.77 13.13
N ASN A 559 -3.92 -1.49 14.14
CA ASN A 559 -3.42 -0.18 14.49
C ASN A 559 -2.03 -0.03 13.84
N ALA A 560 -2.02 0.26 12.54
CA ALA A 560 -0.78 0.46 11.79
C ALA A 560 -0.26 1.88 11.99
N THR A 561 1.06 2.01 12.02
CA THR A 561 1.75 3.32 11.96
C THR A 561 2.88 3.32 10.95
N SER A 562 3.34 2.19 10.43
CA SER A 562 4.25 2.11 9.28
C SER A 562 3.87 0.86 8.49
N THR A 563 4.03 0.89 7.17
CA THR A 563 3.79 -0.27 6.30
C THR A 563 4.84 -0.31 5.18
N HIS A 564 4.75 -1.31 4.31
CA HIS A 564 5.59 -1.37 3.11
C HIS A 564 5.18 -0.35 2.02
N ASP A 565 4.04 0.34 2.17
CA ASP A 565 3.53 1.32 1.21
C ASP A 565 3.43 2.74 1.77
N THR A 566 3.62 2.93 3.09
CA THR A 566 3.69 4.27 3.67
C THR A 566 4.81 5.07 3.00
N LYS A 567 4.51 6.31 2.63
CA LYS A 567 5.41 7.22 1.91
C LYS A 567 6.62 7.60 2.75
N ARG A 568 6.53 7.50 4.09
CA ARG A 568 7.61 7.84 5.02
C ARG A 568 7.60 6.89 6.21
N GLY A 569 8.77 6.69 6.83
CA GLY A 569 8.88 5.95 8.09
C GLY A 569 8.14 6.66 9.22
N GLU A 570 7.70 5.89 10.23
CA GLU A 570 6.82 6.45 11.26
C GLU A 570 7.49 7.51 12.14
N ASP A 571 8.79 7.41 12.37
CA ASP A 571 9.53 8.40 13.16
C ASP A 571 9.98 9.59 12.29
N ALA A 572 10.12 9.40 10.98
CA ALA A 572 10.31 10.51 10.04
C ALA A 572 9.09 11.44 10.01
N ARG A 573 7.87 10.88 10.01
CA ARG A 573 6.64 11.69 10.07
C ARG A 573 6.53 12.47 11.36
N LEU A 574 6.84 11.86 12.51
CA LEU A 574 6.81 12.55 13.79
C LEU A 574 7.82 13.70 13.88
N ARG A 575 9.02 13.55 13.32
CA ARG A 575 9.99 14.66 13.20
C ARG A 575 9.43 15.83 12.41
N ILE A 576 8.70 15.55 11.32
CA ILE A 576 8.07 16.60 10.52
C ILE A 576 6.89 17.22 11.29
N ASN A 577 6.07 16.43 12.01
CA ASN A 577 5.00 16.97 12.85
C ASN A 577 5.50 17.94 13.92
N VAL A 578 6.68 17.71 14.50
CA VAL A 578 7.29 18.63 15.48
C VAL A 578 7.48 20.04 14.92
N LEU A 579 7.62 20.21 13.59
CA LEU A 579 7.67 21.54 12.97
C LEU A 579 6.42 22.37 13.30
N SER A 580 5.25 21.73 13.42
CA SER A 580 4.01 22.40 13.80
C SER A 580 4.02 22.96 15.23
N GLU A 581 4.90 22.48 16.12
CA GLU A 581 5.10 23.09 17.45
C GLU A 581 6.19 24.15 17.48
N LEU A 582 7.03 24.19 16.44
CA LEU A 582 8.11 25.15 16.27
C LEU A 582 7.91 25.98 14.98
N PRO A 583 6.69 26.50 14.67
CA PRO A 583 6.39 27.06 13.36
C PRO A 583 7.24 28.30 13.06
N ASP A 584 7.43 29.19 14.04
CA ASP A 584 8.19 30.43 13.85
C ASP A 584 9.69 30.14 13.61
N GLU A 585 10.26 29.20 14.37
CA GLU A 585 11.66 28.78 14.20
C GLU A 585 11.85 28.07 12.87
N TRP A 586 10.92 27.19 12.47
CA TRP A 586 10.95 26.53 11.17
C TRP A 586 10.92 27.54 10.02
N ILE A 587 9.98 28.50 10.05
CA ILE A 587 9.86 29.54 9.02
C ILE A 587 11.14 30.36 8.92
N GLN A 588 11.69 30.78 10.07
CA GLN A 588 12.96 31.49 10.12
C GLN A 588 14.10 30.67 9.52
N LYS A 589 14.17 29.36 9.83
CA LYS A 589 15.20 28.45 9.30
C LYS A 589 15.09 28.29 7.80
N VAL A 590 13.89 28.12 7.26
CA VAL A 590 13.70 28.01 5.81
C VAL A 590 14.14 29.30 5.11
N GLN A 591 13.77 30.47 5.62
CA GLN A 591 14.21 31.76 5.07
C GLN A 591 15.74 31.92 5.10
N GLU A 592 16.37 31.51 6.21
CA GLU A 592 17.82 31.51 6.36
C GLU A 592 18.49 30.57 5.33
N TRP A 593 17.97 29.35 5.20
CA TRP A 593 18.48 28.34 4.27
C TRP A 593 18.34 28.77 2.81
N GLU A 594 17.24 29.41 2.45
CA GLU A 594 17.05 29.96 1.10
C GLU A 594 18.11 31.00 0.74
N GLU A 595 18.60 31.78 1.69
CA GLU A 595 19.67 32.74 1.47
C GLU A 595 21.04 32.06 1.35
N VAL A 596 21.38 31.16 2.28
CA VAL A 596 22.71 30.52 2.30
C VAL A 596 22.89 29.45 1.22
N ASN A 597 21.79 28.88 0.70
CA ASN A 597 21.79 27.84 -0.32
C ASN A 597 21.73 28.38 -1.75
N LYS A 598 21.66 29.71 -1.96
CA LYS A 598 21.70 30.32 -3.31
C LYS A 598 22.83 29.78 -4.19
N PRO A 599 24.06 29.55 -3.70
CA PRO A 599 25.15 29.00 -4.51
C PRO A 599 24.92 27.56 -4.99
N LEU A 600 24.01 26.82 -4.36
CA LEU A 600 23.67 25.42 -4.72
C LEU A 600 22.60 25.34 -5.81
N LEU A 601 21.91 26.45 -6.11
CA LEU A 601 20.89 26.50 -7.15
C LEU A 601 21.52 26.41 -8.53
N THR A 602 20.89 25.65 -9.42
CA THR A 602 21.22 25.65 -10.85
C THR A 602 20.29 26.61 -11.56
N VAL A 603 20.84 27.48 -12.40
CA VAL A 603 20.07 28.41 -13.24
C VAL A 603 20.41 28.12 -14.70
N ALA A 604 19.41 27.73 -15.46
CA ALA A 604 19.49 27.48 -16.90
C ALA A 604 18.22 28.01 -17.57
N ASP A 605 18.34 28.70 -18.71
CA ASP A 605 17.22 29.26 -19.48
C ASP A 605 16.17 30.00 -18.64
N ASP A 606 16.63 30.89 -17.75
CA ASP A 606 15.82 31.64 -16.78
C ASP A 606 15.01 30.80 -15.75
N ARG A 607 15.17 29.47 -15.76
CA ARG A 607 14.60 28.54 -14.78
C ARG A 607 15.55 28.37 -13.61
N LYS A 608 15.05 28.62 -12.39
CA LYS A 608 15.75 28.30 -11.13
C LYS A 608 15.39 26.89 -10.70
N MET A 609 16.40 26.03 -10.55
CA MET A 609 16.24 24.62 -10.22
C MET A 609 17.01 24.28 -8.94
N PRO A 610 16.37 23.63 -7.95
CA PRO A 610 14.96 23.18 -7.94
C PRO A 610 13.96 24.34 -7.80
N SER A 611 12.68 24.08 -8.09
CA SER A 611 11.57 25.00 -7.81
C SER A 611 11.44 25.30 -6.30
N ALA A 612 10.74 26.38 -5.93
CA ALA A 612 10.54 26.68 -4.50
C ALA A 612 9.79 25.55 -3.77
N ASN A 613 8.81 24.93 -4.43
CA ASN A 613 8.06 23.81 -3.86
C ASN A 613 8.97 22.59 -3.60
N ASP A 614 9.84 22.24 -4.56
CA ASP A 614 10.73 21.10 -4.42
C ASP A 614 11.85 21.34 -3.40
N ARG A 615 12.34 22.58 -3.28
CA ARG A 615 13.28 22.93 -2.19
C ARG A 615 12.62 22.77 -0.82
N TYR A 616 11.38 23.23 -0.66
CA TYR A 616 10.63 23.09 0.58
C TYR A 616 10.36 21.62 0.94
N PHE A 617 10.01 20.81 -0.06
CA PHE A 617 9.89 19.35 0.08
C PHE A 617 11.20 18.69 0.51
N ILE A 618 12.33 19.08 -0.10
CA ILE A 618 13.67 18.57 0.25
C ILE A 618 14.01 18.91 1.71
N TYR A 619 13.79 20.15 2.16
CA TYR A 619 14.09 20.53 3.54
C TYR A 619 13.30 19.69 4.55
N GLN A 620 12.00 19.51 4.35
CA GLN A 620 11.18 18.66 5.24
C GLN A 620 11.59 17.18 5.17
N SER A 621 11.92 16.68 3.97
CA SER A 621 12.38 15.30 3.78
C SER A 621 13.71 15.02 4.48
N LEU A 622 14.61 16.01 4.49
CA LEU A 622 15.83 15.95 5.29
C LEU A 622 15.52 16.01 6.79
N ILE A 623 14.65 16.91 7.26
CA ILE A 623 14.23 16.92 8.68
C ILE A 623 13.69 15.57 9.14
N GLY A 624 12.84 14.93 8.33
CA GLY A 624 12.30 13.62 8.64
C GLY A 624 13.37 12.53 8.73
N SER A 625 14.31 12.50 7.78
CA SER A 625 15.17 11.33 7.59
C SER A 625 16.61 11.49 8.08
N TYR A 626 17.03 12.70 8.48
CA TYR A 626 18.45 12.96 8.82
C TYR A 626 18.96 12.04 9.94
N PRO A 627 20.18 11.50 9.85
CA PRO A 627 20.74 10.63 10.88
C PRO A 627 20.76 11.29 12.27
N SER A 628 20.29 10.56 13.29
CA SER A 628 20.16 11.07 14.66
C SER A 628 21.49 11.43 15.31
N ASP A 629 22.59 10.84 14.83
CA ASP A 629 23.96 11.16 15.26
C ASP A 629 24.52 12.45 14.63
N GLY A 630 23.76 13.05 13.70
CA GLY A 630 24.14 14.26 12.99
C GLY A 630 25.09 14.04 11.81
N LEU A 631 25.36 12.80 11.40
CA LEU A 631 26.35 12.47 10.37
C LEU A 631 25.69 11.90 9.10
N ALA A 632 25.64 12.71 8.04
CA ALA A 632 25.18 12.29 6.72
C ALA A 632 26.27 11.47 5.97
N GLY A 633 26.41 10.20 6.36
CA GLY A 633 27.31 9.23 5.74
C GLY A 633 26.90 8.82 4.31
N GLU A 634 27.71 7.95 3.70
CA GLU A 634 27.54 7.53 2.30
C GLU A 634 26.20 6.82 2.03
N GLU A 635 25.77 5.91 2.92
CA GLU A 635 24.48 5.21 2.78
C GLU A 635 23.31 6.20 2.74
N PHE A 636 23.33 7.22 3.61
CA PHE A 636 22.27 8.23 3.65
C PHE A 636 22.25 9.06 2.37
N ARG A 637 23.42 9.46 1.85
CA ARG A 637 23.53 10.19 0.58
C ARG A 637 22.95 9.41 -0.59
N GLN A 638 23.31 8.13 -0.72
CA GLN A 638 22.83 7.26 -1.80
C GLN A 638 21.30 7.09 -1.75
N ARG A 639 20.75 6.88 -0.55
CA ARG A 639 19.30 6.75 -0.36
C ARG A 639 18.58 8.07 -0.66
N SER A 640 19.14 9.21 -0.24
CA SER A 640 18.60 10.54 -0.57
C SER A 640 18.58 10.83 -2.07
N GLU A 641 19.63 10.45 -2.81
CA GLU A 641 19.70 10.60 -4.26
C GLU A 641 18.63 9.78 -4.98
N GLN A 642 18.47 8.51 -4.63
CA GLN A 642 17.45 7.65 -5.23
C GLN A 642 16.03 8.14 -4.90
N PHE A 643 15.82 8.55 -3.64
CA PHE A 643 14.54 9.06 -3.16
C PHE A 643 14.07 10.29 -3.95
N ILE A 644 14.94 11.30 -4.13
CA ILE A 644 14.49 12.56 -4.72
C ILE A 644 14.08 12.39 -6.18
N ILE A 645 14.75 11.52 -6.95
CA ILE A 645 14.36 11.21 -8.33
C ILE A 645 12.96 10.59 -8.37
N LYS A 646 12.68 9.61 -7.49
CA LYS A 646 11.34 9.01 -7.37
C LYS A 646 10.30 10.07 -7.01
N ALA A 647 10.54 10.88 -5.99
CA ALA A 647 9.60 11.92 -5.56
C ALA A 647 9.25 12.92 -6.67
N LEU A 648 10.25 13.34 -7.47
CA LEU A 648 10.04 14.27 -8.59
C LEU A 648 9.22 13.64 -9.73
N ARG A 649 9.50 12.38 -10.07
CA ARG A 649 8.75 11.64 -11.09
C ARG A 649 7.32 11.32 -10.66
N GLU A 650 7.08 11.13 -9.36
CA GLU A 650 5.73 10.99 -8.82
C GLU A 650 4.98 12.34 -8.82
N ALA A 651 5.65 13.45 -8.54
CA ALA A 651 5.04 14.79 -8.62
C ALA A 651 4.56 15.17 -10.03
N LYS A 652 5.17 14.59 -11.09
CA LYS A 652 4.78 14.77 -12.51
C LYS A 652 4.71 16.24 -12.96
N THR A 653 5.38 17.15 -12.25
CA THR A 653 5.33 18.60 -12.52
C THR A 653 6.39 19.03 -13.52
N TYR A 654 7.59 18.45 -13.41
CA TYR A 654 8.75 18.81 -14.23
C TYR A 654 9.42 17.62 -14.92
N THR A 655 9.25 16.41 -14.37
CA THR A 655 9.81 15.18 -14.92
C THR A 655 8.79 14.05 -14.67
N THR A 656 8.81 13.01 -15.50
CA THR A 656 7.97 11.82 -15.35
C THR A 656 8.79 10.56 -15.62
N TYR A 657 8.23 9.38 -15.35
CA TYR A 657 8.89 8.11 -15.71
C TYR A 657 9.03 7.91 -17.22
N THR A 658 8.11 8.46 -18.01
CA THR A 658 8.04 8.26 -19.47
C THR A 658 8.77 9.34 -20.25
N GLU A 659 8.84 10.55 -19.70
CA GLU A 659 9.53 11.71 -20.27
C GLU A 659 10.41 12.36 -19.18
N PRO A 660 11.61 11.80 -18.90
CA PRO A 660 12.48 12.33 -17.86
C PRO A 660 13.15 13.67 -18.27
N ASP A 661 13.03 14.69 -17.42
CA ASP A 661 13.83 15.92 -17.50
C ASP A 661 15.12 15.72 -16.70
N GLU A 662 16.13 15.11 -17.34
CA GLU A 662 17.40 14.77 -16.70
C GLU A 662 18.15 15.99 -16.16
N GLU A 663 17.99 17.16 -16.78
CA GLU A 663 18.63 18.39 -16.30
C GLU A 663 18.04 18.83 -14.96
N TYR A 664 16.71 18.82 -14.86
CA TYR A 664 16.01 19.13 -13.62
C TYR A 664 16.30 18.10 -12.52
N GLU A 665 16.28 16.81 -12.87
CA GLU A 665 16.60 15.72 -11.93
C GLU A 665 18.02 15.90 -11.37
N LYS A 666 19.02 16.12 -12.23
CA LYS A 666 20.42 16.34 -11.81
C LYS A 666 20.57 17.61 -10.97
N ALA A 667 19.83 18.68 -11.27
CA ALA A 667 19.84 19.90 -10.47
C ALA A 667 19.30 19.66 -9.06
N CYS A 668 18.22 18.88 -8.93
CA CYS A 668 17.63 18.53 -7.62
C CYS A 668 18.51 17.59 -6.80
N VAL A 669 19.11 16.57 -7.43
CA VAL A 669 20.10 15.71 -6.78
C VAL A 669 21.29 16.53 -6.30
N ARG A 670 21.85 17.40 -7.16
CA ARG A 670 22.97 18.28 -6.78
C ARG A 670 22.62 19.19 -5.61
N PHE A 671 21.42 19.77 -5.62
CA PHE A 671 20.95 20.60 -4.52
C PHE A 671 20.87 19.79 -3.22
N MET A 672 20.14 18.67 -3.21
CA MET A 672 19.96 17.84 -2.01
C MET A 672 21.29 17.31 -1.46
N LEU A 673 22.16 16.77 -2.30
CA LEU A 673 23.46 16.25 -1.87
C LEU A 673 24.44 17.38 -1.48
N GLY A 674 24.34 18.54 -2.14
CA GLY A 674 25.10 19.74 -1.82
C GLY A 674 24.82 20.23 -0.40
N LEU A 675 23.53 20.24 0.01
CA LEU A 675 23.12 20.58 1.38
C LEU A 675 23.86 19.72 2.42
N LEU A 676 24.08 18.44 2.14
CA LEU A 676 24.75 17.50 3.05
C LEU A 676 26.26 17.77 3.22
N THR A 677 26.83 18.74 2.51
CA THR A 677 28.24 19.16 2.63
C THR A 677 28.43 20.65 2.82
N HIS A 678 27.36 21.44 2.68
CA HIS A 678 27.44 22.90 2.69
C HIS A 678 27.44 23.42 4.13
N GLU A 679 28.63 23.78 4.63
CA GLU A 679 28.82 24.18 6.03
C GLU A 679 27.86 25.29 6.50
N PRO A 680 27.61 26.38 5.74
CA PRO A 680 26.69 27.43 6.16
C PRO A 680 25.28 26.92 6.45
N PHE A 681 24.81 25.93 5.70
CA PHE A 681 23.54 25.26 5.95
C PHE A 681 23.63 24.30 7.13
N LEU A 682 24.62 23.40 7.14
CA LEU A 682 24.77 22.38 8.19
C LEU A 682 24.93 22.99 9.58
N ARG A 683 25.60 24.14 9.68
CA ARG A 683 25.81 24.88 10.94
C ARG A 683 24.51 25.20 11.66
N THR A 684 23.41 25.42 10.94
CA THR A 684 22.11 25.72 11.55
C THR A 684 21.07 24.64 11.34
N PHE A 685 21.20 23.83 10.29
CA PHE A 685 20.35 22.67 10.05
C PHE A 685 20.58 21.55 11.07
N VAL A 686 21.83 21.12 11.30
CA VAL A 686 22.11 19.96 12.17
C VAL A 686 21.63 20.18 13.61
N PRO A 687 21.90 21.33 14.27
CA PRO A 687 21.37 21.58 15.61
C PRO A 687 19.83 21.61 15.66
N PHE A 688 19.19 22.17 14.63
CA PHE A 688 17.73 22.21 14.54
C PHE A 688 17.14 20.80 14.32
N ALA A 689 17.71 20.00 13.41
CA ALA A 689 17.31 18.63 13.16
C ALA A 689 17.49 17.74 14.41
N GLN A 690 18.56 17.93 15.18
CA GLN A 690 18.79 17.22 16.46
C GLN A 690 17.78 17.64 17.54
N LYS A 691 17.44 18.92 17.63
CA LYS A 691 16.36 19.41 18.51
C LYS A 691 15.04 18.75 18.15
N VAL A 692 14.67 18.75 16.87
CA VAL A 692 13.46 18.11 16.35
C VAL A 692 13.45 16.61 16.66
N ALA A 693 14.55 15.91 16.39
CA ALA A 693 14.68 14.49 16.68
C ALA A 693 14.55 14.18 18.18
N GLY A 694 15.06 15.05 19.05
CA GLY A 694 14.92 14.91 20.50
C GLY A 694 13.48 14.99 21.00
N VAL A 695 12.66 15.90 20.43
CA VAL A 695 11.23 15.99 20.74
C VAL A 695 10.47 14.83 20.11
N ALA A 696 10.76 14.51 18.85
CA ALA A 696 10.11 13.43 18.12
C ALA A 696 10.34 12.07 18.76
N ALA A 697 11.51 11.82 19.37
CA ALA A 697 11.78 10.59 20.11
C ALA A 697 10.75 10.32 21.21
N LEU A 698 10.28 11.37 21.91
CA LEU A 698 9.20 11.24 22.88
C LEU A 698 7.85 10.97 22.20
N TYR A 699 7.55 11.66 21.09
CA TYR A 699 6.34 11.38 20.34
C TYR A 699 6.28 9.97 19.77
N SER A 700 7.42 9.37 19.43
CA SER A 700 7.48 7.97 19.02
C SER A 700 7.06 7.03 20.14
N LEU A 701 7.41 7.34 21.40
CA LEU A 701 6.93 6.57 22.55
C LEU A 701 5.42 6.75 22.76
N VAL A 702 4.93 7.99 22.63
CA VAL A 702 3.49 8.31 22.68
C VAL A 702 2.73 7.51 21.62
N GLN A 703 3.21 7.52 20.37
CA GLN A 703 2.60 6.80 19.25
C GLN A 703 2.58 5.29 19.49
N VAL A 704 3.68 4.69 19.97
CA VAL A 704 3.72 3.25 20.29
C VAL A 704 2.74 2.88 21.39
N ILE A 705 2.61 3.71 22.43
CA ILE A 705 1.67 3.46 23.52
C ILE A 705 0.23 3.58 23.03
N ILE A 706 -0.10 4.62 22.25
CA ILE A 706 -1.42 4.76 21.61
C ILE A 706 -1.73 3.52 20.76
N LYS A 707 -0.81 3.14 19.88
CA LYS A 707 -0.91 1.94 19.03
C LYS A 707 -1.21 0.67 19.83
N ALA A 708 -0.54 0.48 20.97
CA ALA A 708 -0.65 -0.71 21.80
C ALA A 708 -1.82 -0.71 22.79
N THR A 709 -2.40 0.45 23.12
CA THR A 709 -3.41 0.54 24.21
C THR A 709 -4.78 1.07 23.76
N ALA A 710 -4.87 1.75 22.61
CA ALA A 710 -6.13 2.06 21.97
C ALA A 710 -6.86 0.79 21.46
N PRO A 711 -8.17 0.87 21.17
CA PRO A 711 -8.92 -0.21 20.52
C PRO A 711 -8.28 -0.60 19.17
N GLY A 712 -8.35 -1.88 18.79
CA GLY A 712 -7.61 -2.43 17.65
C GLY A 712 -6.38 -3.24 18.04
N ILE A 713 -5.73 -3.84 17.04
CA ILE A 713 -4.57 -4.73 17.20
C ILE A 713 -3.28 -4.00 16.78
N PRO A 714 -2.29 -3.78 17.68
CA PRO A 714 -1.05 -3.12 17.30
C PRO A 714 -0.29 -3.90 16.23
N ASP A 715 0.05 -3.20 15.13
CA ASP A 715 0.91 -3.72 14.06
C ASP A 715 2.29 -3.07 14.07
N ILE A 716 3.33 -3.90 14.03
CA ILE A 716 4.72 -3.45 13.98
C ILE A 716 5.29 -3.85 12.62
N TYR A 717 5.57 -2.86 11.77
CA TYR A 717 6.34 -3.10 10.55
C TYR A 717 7.79 -3.42 10.87
N GLN A 718 8.40 -4.32 10.09
CA GLN A 718 9.73 -4.84 10.38
C GLN A 718 10.76 -3.74 10.68
N GLY A 719 11.34 -3.79 11.87
CA GLY A 719 12.38 -2.86 12.32
C GLY A 719 11.87 -1.61 13.04
N CYS A 720 10.55 -1.36 13.07
CA CYS A 720 9.92 -0.19 13.69
C CYS A 720 9.81 -0.27 15.22
N GLU A 721 10.29 -1.34 15.85
CA GLU A 721 10.55 -1.36 17.29
C GLU A 721 11.73 -0.44 17.68
N LEU A 722 12.52 -0.01 16.70
CA LEU A 722 13.52 1.07 16.79
C LEU A 722 13.09 2.26 15.91
N TRP A 723 13.99 3.24 15.72
CA TRP A 723 13.76 4.37 14.84
C TRP A 723 13.62 3.94 13.38
N ASP A 724 12.47 4.24 12.78
CA ASP A 724 12.19 4.14 11.35
C ASP A 724 12.11 5.53 10.73
N THR A 725 13.23 5.93 10.14
CA THR A 725 13.39 7.19 9.40
C THR A 725 13.55 6.93 7.90
N SER A 726 12.88 5.91 7.38
CA SER A 726 12.93 5.55 5.97
C SER A 726 12.19 6.56 5.08
N TYR A 727 12.64 6.69 3.84
CA TYR A 727 11.86 7.28 2.75
C TYR A 727 10.82 6.27 2.22
N VAL A 728 10.08 6.65 1.18
CA VAL A 728 9.14 5.75 0.47
C VAL A 728 9.87 4.54 -0.14
N ASP A 729 9.13 3.46 -0.38
CA ASP A 729 9.55 2.30 -1.20
C ASP A 729 10.46 2.71 -2.39
N PRO A 730 11.60 2.05 -2.65
CA PRO A 730 12.11 0.84 -1.97
C PRO A 730 12.86 1.10 -0.66
N ASP A 731 12.95 2.33 -0.18
CA ASP A 731 13.77 2.65 1.00
C ASP A 731 13.22 2.04 2.30
N ASN A 732 11.90 1.95 2.43
CA ASN A 732 11.21 1.27 3.53
C ASN A 732 11.25 -0.28 3.42
N ARG A 733 11.90 -0.84 2.39
CA ARG A 733 12.08 -2.29 2.18
C ARG A 733 13.53 -2.77 2.42
N ARG A 734 14.40 -1.89 2.93
CA ARG A 734 15.79 -2.26 3.27
C ARG A 734 15.84 -3.41 4.28
N ALA A 735 16.91 -4.19 4.19
CA ALA A 735 17.14 -5.32 5.08
C ALA A 735 17.26 -4.89 6.54
N ILE A 736 16.70 -5.71 7.44
CA ILE A 736 16.68 -5.44 8.87
C ILE A 736 17.77 -6.26 9.57
N ASN A 737 18.65 -5.59 10.32
CA ASN A 737 19.64 -6.27 11.16
C ASN A 737 19.00 -6.73 12.48
N TYR A 738 18.52 -7.98 12.48
CA TYR A 738 17.89 -8.62 13.63
C TYR A 738 18.88 -9.10 14.70
N GLU A 739 20.10 -9.45 14.32
CA GLU A 739 21.14 -9.85 15.28
C GLU A 739 21.48 -8.68 16.21
N TRP A 740 21.68 -7.49 15.64
CA TRP A 740 21.93 -6.27 16.40
C TRP A 740 20.77 -5.93 17.33
N ARG A 741 19.53 -5.99 16.84
CA ARG A 741 18.31 -5.75 17.64
C ARG A 741 18.17 -6.72 18.80
N ASN A 742 18.41 -8.01 18.56
CA ASN A 742 18.42 -9.03 19.59
C ASN A 742 19.48 -8.74 20.65
N ASN A 743 20.68 -8.31 20.25
CA ASN A 743 21.72 -7.89 21.18
C ASN A 743 21.28 -6.69 22.04
N LEU A 744 20.64 -5.67 21.45
CA LEU A 744 20.11 -4.54 22.23
C LEU A 744 19.03 -4.99 23.22
N LEU A 745 18.12 -5.85 22.80
CA LEU A 745 17.06 -6.39 23.65
C LEU A 745 17.64 -7.22 24.82
N GLN A 746 18.70 -8.00 24.56
CA GLN A 746 19.42 -8.72 25.61
C GLN A 746 20.10 -7.78 26.60
N GLN A 747 20.72 -6.69 26.14
CA GLN A 747 21.30 -5.66 27.01
C GLN A 747 20.24 -4.99 27.90
N ILE A 748 19.10 -4.62 27.30
CA ILE A 748 17.95 -4.05 28.03
C ILE A 748 17.48 -5.03 29.10
N ASN A 749 17.23 -6.29 28.75
CA ASN A 749 16.75 -7.32 29.69
C ASN A 749 17.75 -7.59 30.82
N HIS A 750 19.05 -7.64 30.50
CA HIS A 750 20.10 -7.79 31.50
C HIS A 750 20.11 -6.64 32.50
N ARG A 751 19.92 -5.39 32.04
CA ARG A 751 19.84 -4.22 32.93
C ARG A 751 18.56 -4.20 33.75
N ILE A 752 17.41 -4.55 33.18
CA ILE A 752 16.15 -4.67 33.94
C ILE A 752 16.33 -5.64 35.11
N ALA A 753 17.03 -6.77 34.89
CA ALA A 753 17.23 -7.80 35.90
C ALA A 753 18.25 -7.42 36.97
N ASN A 754 19.32 -6.69 36.63
CA ASN A 754 20.47 -6.49 37.52
C ASN A 754 20.67 -5.04 38.00
N ASP A 755 20.18 -4.04 37.27
CA ASP A 755 20.42 -2.61 37.55
C ASP A 755 19.25 -1.72 37.05
N ARG A 756 18.05 -1.97 37.57
CA ARG A 756 16.84 -1.23 37.18
C ARG A 756 16.91 0.26 37.53
N GLY A 757 17.76 0.66 38.48
CA GLY A 757 17.88 2.05 38.93
C GLY A 757 18.51 2.99 37.90
N THR A 758 19.40 2.47 37.04
CA THR A 758 20.16 3.27 36.06
C THR A 758 19.63 3.19 34.63
N ILE A 759 18.66 2.31 34.36
CA ILE A 759 18.19 2.02 33.00
C ILE A 759 17.73 3.27 32.24
N PHE A 760 16.99 4.18 32.87
CA PHE A 760 16.45 5.36 32.18
C PHE A 760 17.54 6.36 31.78
N GLN A 761 18.56 6.52 32.63
CA GLN A 761 19.73 7.31 32.29
C GLN A 761 20.47 6.67 31.10
N TRP A 762 20.69 5.35 31.16
CA TRP A 762 21.36 4.63 30.08
C TRP A 762 20.59 4.70 28.74
N LEU A 763 19.26 4.54 28.76
CA LEU A 763 18.40 4.69 27.58
C LEU A 763 18.50 6.11 26.99
N ALA A 764 18.48 7.14 27.85
CA ALA A 764 18.63 8.53 27.40
C ALA A 764 20.01 8.80 26.79
N GLU A 765 21.09 8.28 27.38
CA GLU A 765 22.46 8.37 26.86
C GLU A 765 22.62 7.67 25.51
N HIS A 766 21.81 6.64 25.23
CA HIS A 766 21.85 5.85 23.98
C HIS A 766 20.66 6.14 23.06
N ARG A 767 19.95 7.27 23.26
CA ARG A 767 18.73 7.62 22.51
C ARG A 767 18.87 7.52 20.99
N TYR A 768 20.02 7.89 20.44
CA TYR A 768 20.27 7.85 18.99
C TYR A 768 20.09 6.45 18.37
N THR A 769 20.20 5.38 19.17
CA THR A 769 20.01 3.98 18.73
C THR A 769 18.55 3.54 18.65
N GLY A 770 17.63 4.21 19.37
CA GLY A 770 16.22 3.81 19.49
C GLY A 770 15.92 2.83 20.60
N MET A 771 16.89 2.51 21.46
CA MET A 771 16.71 1.57 22.58
C MET A 771 15.53 1.93 23.50
N GLU A 772 15.23 3.21 23.70
CA GLU A 772 14.07 3.61 24.52
C GLU A 772 12.74 3.18 23.90
N LYS A 773 12.62 3.25 22.56
CA LYS A 773 11.45 2.76 21.83
C LYS A 773 11.36 1.24 21.88
N LEU A 774 12.48 0.53 21.75
CA LEU A 774 12.52 -0.93 21.89
C LEU A 774 12.09 -1.37 23.30
N PHE A 775 12.58 -0.68 24.33
CA PHE A 775 12.18 -0.91 25.72
C PHE A 775 10.67 -0.69 25.89
N VAL A 776 10.13 0.46 25.48
CA VAL A 776 8.70 0.78 25.63
C VAL A 776 7.83 -0.20 24.85
N THR A 777 8.17 -0.47 23.58
CA THR A 777 7.45 -1.42 22.71
C THR A 777 7.41 -2.79 23.35
N THR A 778 8.54 -3.31 23.81
CA THR A 778 8.60 -4.64 24.43
C THR A 778 7.76 -4.69 25.71
N GLN A 779 7.92 -3.71 26.60
CA GLN A 779 7.19 -3.67 27.87
C GLN A 779 5.68 -3.55 27.67
N ILE A 780 5.21 -2.69 26.75
CA ILE A 780 3.77 -2.49 26.53
C ILE A 780 3.14 -3.69 25.81
N LEU A 781 3.86 -4.35 24.90
CA LEU A 781 3.36 -5.56 24.23
C LEU A 781 3.29 -6.75 25.20
N HIS A 782 4.25 -6.91 26.11
CA HIS A 782 4.13 -7.92 27.18
C HIS A 782 2.96 -7.61 28.12
N PHE A 783 2.78 -6.35 28.50
CA PHE A 783 1.63 -5.93 29.29
C PHE A 783 0.31 -6.23 28.58
N ARG A 784 0.20 -5.88 27.29
CA ARG A 784 -0.96 -6.18 26.46
C ARG A 784 -1.22 -7.68 26.37
N ARG A 785 -0.18 -8.51 26.23
CA ARG A 785 -0.28 -9.97 26.18
C ARG A 785 -0.78 -10.57 27.50
N GLN A 786 -0.32 -10.03 28.64
CA GLN A 786 -0.78 -10.47 29.97
C GLN A 786 -2.22 -10.05 30.26
N HIS A 787 -2.67 -8.94 29.67
CA HIS A 787 -4.00 -8.35 29.84
C HIS A 787 -4.80 -8.36 28.53
N ALA A 788 -4.71 -9.45 27.75
CA ALA A 788 -5.28 -9.50 26.40
C ALA A 788 -6.80 -9.22 26.38
N THR A 789 -7.53 -9.70 27.38
CA THR A 789 -8.96 -9.45 27.57
C THR A 789 -9.27 -7.97 27.79
N LEU A 790 -8.48 -7.26 28.61
CA LEU A 790 -8.61 -5.83 28.83
C LEU A 790 -8.51 -5.04 27.52
N PHE A 791 -7.56 -5.41 26.67
CA PHE A 791 -7.26 -4.62 25.47
C PHE A 791 -8.09 -5.02 24.24
N ASN A 792 -8.50 -6.28 24.13
CA ASN A 792 -9.35 -6.73 23.03
C ASN A 792 -10.83 -6.49 23.35
N GLU A 793 -11.28 -6.66 24.59
CA GLU A 793 -12.70 -6.56 24.96
C GLU A 793 -13.04 -5.35 25.83
N GLY A 794 -12.05 -4.71 26.45
CA GLY A 794 -12.32 -3.61 27.37
C GLY A 794 -12.83 -2.35 26.69
N ASP A 795 -13.61 -1.60 27.45
CA ASP A 795 -14.13 -0.29 27.07
C ASP A 795 -13.00 0.74 26.96
N TYR A 796 -13.32 1.87 26.32
CA TYR A 796 -12.43 3.01 26.15
C TYR A 796 -13.12 4.28 26.67
N TYR A 797 -12.58 4.85 27.74
CA TYR A 797 -13.12 6.08 28.36
C TYR A 797 -12.08 7.20 28.34
N PRO A 798 -12.34 8.31 27.64
CA PRO A 798 -11.50 9.51 27.74
C PRO A 798 -11.47 10.05 29.16
N LEU A 799 -10.33 10.60 29.58
CA LEU A 799 -10.17 11.24 30.88
C LEU A 799 -9.95 12.74 30.73
N ALA A 800 -10.62 13.52 31.59
CA ALA A 800 -10.36 14.94 31.71
C ALA A 800 -8.97 15.17 32.34
N VAL A 801 -8.18 16.01 31.69
CA VAL A 801 -6.85 16.43 32.15
C VAL A 801 -6.94 17.82 32.79
N ALA A 802 -6.40 17.96 34.00
CA ALA A 802 -6.33 19.21 34.74
C ALA A 802 -4.89 19.50 35.20
N GLY A 803 -4.61 20.78 35.47
CA GLY A 803 -3.28 21.29 35.83
C GLY A 803 -2.92 22.52 35.00
N SER A 804 -2.17 23.47 35.57
CA SER A 804 -1.77 24.68 34.87
C SER A 804 -0.91 24.34 33.65
N ASN A 805 -1.33 24.75 32.45
CA ASN A 805 -0.62 24.57 31.16
C ASN A 805 -0.33 23.11 30.77
N SER A 806 -1.13 22.14 31.22
CA SER A 806 -0.93 20.71 30.91
C SER A 806 -1.87 20.26 29.79
N THR A 807 -1.30 19.79 28.68
CA THR A 807 -2.05 19.16 27.59
C THR A 807 -1.56 17.71 27.44
N ALA A 808 -2.48 16.75 27.54
CA ALA A 808 -2.16 15.34 27.42
C ALA A 808 -3.34 14.57 26.82
N ILE A 809 -3.03 13.51 26.09
CA ILE A 809 -4.01 12.48 25.71
C ILE A 809 -4.14 11.54 26.90
N ALA A 810 -5.34 11.42 27.46
CA ALA A 810 -5.58 10.59 28.64
C ALA A 810 -6.85 9.74 28.48
N TYR A 811 -6.76 8.46 28.80
CA TYR A 811 -7.90 7.54 28.72
C TYR A 811 -7.72 6.31 29.61
N VAL A 812 -8.82 5.62 29.84
CA VAL A 812 -8.89 4.34 30.56
C VAL A 812 -9.28 3.24 29.59
N ARG A 813 -8.58 2.10 29.71
CA ARG A 813 -9.10 0.80 29.31
C ARG A 813 -9.64 0.08 30.53
N HIS A 814 -10.87 -0.42 30.43
CA HIS A 814 -11.54 -1.09 31.54
C HIS A 814 -12.29 -2.33 31.07
N TYR A 815 -12.07 -3.47 31.73
CA TYR A 815 -12.83 -4.70 31.50
C TYR A 815 -13.05 -5.42 32.83
N LYS A 816 -14.29 -5.42 33.32
CA LYS A 816 -14.69 -6.03 34.61
C LYS A 816 -13.89 -5.50 35.80
N THR A 817 -12.79 -6.15 36.16
CA THR A 817 -11.92 -5.76 37.28
C THR A 817 -10.52 -5.36 36.82
N GLU A 818 -10.22 -5.48 35.52
CA GLU A 818 -8.96 -5.09 34.92
C GLU A 818 -9.01 -3.64 34.46
N TRP A 819 -7.97 -2.88 34.76
CA TRP A 819 -7.86 -1.46 34.42
C TRP A 819 -6.47 -1.15 33.86
N ALA A 820 -6.42 -0.20 32.94
CA ALA A 820 -5.20 0.51 32.59
C ALA A 820 -5.52 1.99 32.36
N VAL A 821 -4.74 2.88 32.98
CA VAL A 821 -4.82 4.33 32.74
C VAL A 821 -3.64 4.73 31.87
N VAL A 822 -3.91 5.42 30.76
CA VAL A 822 -2.90 5.91 29.82
C VAL A 822 -2.89 7.42 29.89
N VAL A 823 -1.71 8.02 30.07
CA VAL A 823 -1.52 9.48 30.09
C VAL A 823 -0.26 9.84 29.30
N LEU A 824 -0.44 10.59 28.23
CA LEU A 824 0.59 10.86 27.23
C LEU A 824 0.69 12.36 26.96
N PRO A 825 1.84 13.01 27.22
CA PRO A 825 1.97 14.44 27.03
C PRO A 825 1.97 14.81 25.54
N VAL A 826 1.42 15.98 25.23
CA VAL A 826 1.49 16.61 23.91
C VAL A 826 1.86 18.09 24.08
N ALA A 827 2.16 18.79 22.99
CA ALA A 827 2.69 20.16 23.01
C ALA A 827 4.00 20.28 23.82
N ILE A 828 4.91 19.33 23.61
CA ILE A 828 6.12 19.11 24.42
C ILE A 828 7.39 19.78 23.89
N ALA A 829 7.35 20.45 22.73
CA ALA A 829 8.54 21.08 22.15
C ALA A 829 9.18 22.15 23.06
N ASN A 830 8.37 22.75 23.95
CA ASN A 830 8.80 23.72 24.96
C ASN A 830 8.99 23.11 26.36
N GLY A 831 9.00 21.79 26.47
CA GLY A 831 9.19 21.04 27.71
C GLY A 831 7.97 20.19 28.09
N THR A 832 8.23 19.12 28.84
CA THR A 832 7.17 18.23 29.36
C THR A 832 6.52 18.82 30.62
N PRO A 833 5.19 18.73 30.79
CA PRO A 833 4.52 19.18 32.01
C PRO A 833 5.09 18.53 33.27
N ALA A 834 5.27 19.33 34.33
CA ALA A 834 5.87 18.85 35.59
C ALA A 834 4.89 18.04 36.47
N GLY A 835 3.59 18.20 36.23
CA GLY A 835 2.53 17.49 36.94
C GLY A 835 1.25 17.48 36.10
N ILE A 836 0.53 16.36 36.11
CA ILE A 836 -0.75 16.18 35.43
C ILE A 836 -1.75 15.62 36.42
N GLN A 837 -2.98 16.12 36.42
CA GLN A 837 -4.09 15.54 37.18
C GLN A 837 -5.09 14.92 36.21
N VAL A 838 -5.49 13.68 36.47
CA VAL A 838 -6.58 13.03 35.73
C VAL A 838 -7.69 12.61 36.69
N GLN A 839 -8.94 12.76 36.22
CA GLN A 839 -10.12 12.34 36.98
C GLN A 839 -10.45 10.88 36.67
N LEU A 840 -10.72 10.10 37.71
CA LEU A 840 -11.13 8.70 37.64
C LEU A 840 -12.51 8.53 38.29
N THR A 841 -13.22 7.47 37.95
CA THR A 841 -14.49 7.13 38.58
C THR A 841 -14.29 6.63 40.02
N ASP A 842 -15.33 6.68 40.85
CA ASP A 842 -15.29 6.23 42.25
C ASP A 842 -14.96 4.74 42.40
N GLU A 843 -15.22 3.93 41.36
CA GLU A 843 -14.93 2.50 41.32
C GLU A 843 -13.46 2.19 40.98
N ALA A 844 -12.69 3.21 40.59
CA ALA A 844 -11.31 3.04 40.19
C ALA A 844 -10.42 2.63 41.38
N PRO A 845 -9.44 1.73 41.17
CA PRO A 845 -8.48 1.33 42.19
C PRO A 845 -7.78 2.51 42.89
N VAL A 846 -7.41 2.30 44.16
CA VAL A 846 -6.76 3.33 44.99
C VAL A 846 -5.28 3.48 44.65
N GLU A 847 -4.58 2.36 44.42
CA GLU A 847 -3.14 2.32 44.21
C GLU A 847 -2.83 1.90 42.77
N TRP A 848 -1.99 2.69 42.10
CA TRP A 848 -1.58 2.50 40.71
C TRP A 848 -0.07 2.41 40.62
N GLN A 849 0.42 1.66 39.65
CA GLN A 849 1.84 1.57 39.35
C GLN A 849 2.08 1.77 37.85
N ASP A 850 3.05 2.63 37.51
CA ASP A 850 3.54 2.74 36.15
C ASP A 850 4.30 1.47 35.73
N ILE A 851 3.87 0.86 34.64
CA ILE A 851 4.42 -0.41 34.14
C ILE A 851 5.87 -0.28 33.68
N PHE A 852 6.30 0.93 33.29
CA PHE A 852 7.66 1.18 32.83
C PHE A 852 8.60 1.45 34.02
N THR A 853 8.31 2.50 34.80
CA THR A 853 9.22 2.98 35.86
C THR A 853 9.01 2.33 37.22
N GLY A 854 7.87 1.67 37.44
CA GLY A 854 7.46 1.11 38.73
C GLY A 854 7.06 2.16 39.77
N LEU A 855 7.05 3.45 39.42
CA LEU A 855 6.55 4.53 40.28
C LEU A 855 5.08 4.26 40.65
N ARG A 856 4.73 4.57 41.90
CA ARG A 856 3.38 4.38 42.43
C ARG A 856 2.67 5.70 42.58
N TYR A 857 1.38 5.69 42.25
CA TYR A 857 0.49 6.82 42.34
C TYR A 857 -0.74 6.42 43.11
N ARG A 858 -1.28 7.35 43.90
CA ARG A 858 -2.48 7.10 44.71
C ARG A 858 -3.63 7.96 44.20
N ASN A 859 -4.75 7.31 43.93
CA ASN A 859 -6.02 7.96 43.64
C ASN A 859 -6.60 8.51 44.95
N ASN A 860 -6.72 9.84 45.03
CA ASN A 860 -7.25 10.55 46.19
C ASN A 860 -8.63 11.11 45.84
N ASN A 861 -9.70 10.39 46.22
CA ASN A 861 -11.10 10.78 45.98
C ASN A 861 -11.41 11.03 44.48
N GLY A 862 -11.05 10.09 43.61
CA GLY A 862 -11.32 10.18 42.16
C GLY A 862 -10.34 11.05 41.39
N VAL A 863 -9.25 11.53 42.01
CA VAL A 863 -8.21 12.31 41.34
C VAL A 863 -6.86 11.62 41.48
N LEU A 864 -6.21 11.39 40.34
CA LEU A 864 -4.85 10.85 40.28
C LEU A 864 -3.87 11.98 39.93
N GLU A 865 -3.03 12.34 40.91
CA GLU A 865 -2.00 13.36 40.74
C GLU A 865 -0.68 12.72 40.31
N LEU A 866 -0.25 13.03 39.09
CA LEU A 866 0.89 12.43 38.42
C LEU A 866 2.05 13.42 38.42
N THR A 867 2.97 13.28 39.38
CA THR A 867 4.18 14.10 39.50
C THR A 867 5.45 13.25 39.42
N GLY A 868 6.56 13.86 39.02
CA GLY A 868 7.89 13.23 39.03
C GLY A 868 8.19 12.22 37.91
N TRP A 869 7.20 11.84 37.11
CA TRP A 869 7.33 10.90 35.99
C TRP A 869 8.27 11.42 34.88
N GLN A 870 8.24 12.74 34.63
CA GLN A 870 9.04 13.42 33.63
C GLN A 870 10.56 13.26 33.84
N SER A 871 11.00 12.95 35.07
CA SER A 871 12.42 12.76 35.41
C SER A 871 12.99 11.40 35.02
N ARG A 872 12.13 10.43 34.65
CA ARG A 872 12.52 9.07 34.26
C ARG A 872 12.21 8.80 32.80
N LEU A 873 10.92 8.58 32.52
CA LEU A 873 10.41 8.28 31.19
C LEU A 873 9.12 9.10 31.02
N PRO A 874 9.09 10.12 30.14
CA PRO A 874 7.96 11.04 30.05
C PRO A 874 6.75 10.47 29.29
N VAL A 875 6.33 9.25 29.64
CA VAL A 875 5.08 8.61 29.20
C VAL A 875 4.57 7.69 30.32
N LEU A 876 3.25 7.56 30.47
CA LEU A 876 2.66 6.79 31.56
C LEU A 876 1.62 5.78 31.07
N VAL A 877 1.78 4.54 31.51
CA VAL A 877 0.72 3.51 31.48
C VAL A 877 0.66 2.90 32.87
N LEU A 878 -0.47 3.07 33.54
CA LEU A 878 -0.65 2.69 34.93
C LEU A 878 -1.56 1.48 35.04
N ALA A 879 -1.13 0.49 35.81
CA ALA A 879 -1.93 -0.67 36.19
C ALA A 879 -2.23 -0.63 37.70
N PRO A 880 -3.36 -1.20 38.16
CA PRO A 880 -3.66 -1.31 39.58
C PRO A 880 -2.60 -2.12 40.32
N VAL A 881 -2.22 -1.69 41.53
CA VAL A 881 -1.37 -2.50 42.41
C VAL A 881 -2.22 -3.62 43.02
N VAL A 882 -2.02 -4.85 42.54
CA VAL A 882 -2.66 -6.02 43.14
C VAL A 882 -2.14 -6.19 44.56
N GLN A 883 -3.01 -6.02 45.57
CA GLN A 883 -2.69 -6.44 46.93
C GLN A 883 -2.59 -7.96 46.92
N GLN A 884 -1.39 -8.52 47.12
CA GLN A 884 -1.27 -9.92 47.48
C GLN A 884 -1.98 -10.09 48.82
N VAL A 885 -3.13 -10.78 48.79
CA VAL A 885 -3.91 -11.14 49.98
C VAL A 885 -3.20 -12.24 50.75
#